data_AF-A0A093N9K7-F1
#
_entry.id   AF-A0A093N9K7-F1
#
_cell.length_a   1.000
_cell.length_b   1.000
_cell.length_c   1.000
_cell.angle_alpha   90.00
_cell.angle_beta   90.00
_cell.angle_gamma   90.00
#
_symmetry.space_group_name_H-M   'P 1'
#
loop_
_entity.id
_entity.type
_entity.pdbx_description
1 polymer ?
#
loop_
_entity_poly.entity_id
_entity_poly.type
_entity_poly.pdbx_seq_one_letter_code
_entity_poly.pdbx_strand_id
1 'polypeptide(L)'
;LDWWHADRYCEQRFAQLLFEPQDSDQASFSKLLQSHHIRGSVWLNERDGVLHKPKWRRDHIVPVLVFRDKTDTKYVKVLSDFPALPAVTACAHLQWDTRTQEIATIFSYAVPTFFNEFQLRGFVDEEGFVRFALIVHGHHSPYLPVFRADGQWHHFCVTWQQENGTWSIYADGKRRASASGLCAAGLSAPQAIYSQGTFIIGQDQDSLGGTFTEKESFSGNITDLHIWQKVLGAEQIEKVRSCWVVEQDLVFGWSSNALEVESTVQEVTAQFLCPGNRVFEVGSSGFSYASCLQSLPFICRYRKDAYWQLKKAQLESSHSLISRVNMLAERTVQIPENIFTSDVQDMNLSVALGALDVLATVLRKRETPVLESSDLLAVLQLLKQVSDVEVQEGEELEMLEPLGQYYVEVTELILGEQNIETWSSVSQVIRGPMAIVKLCNRMVSHLAPLLTAGRTKVTIQHRSVGLHRVTVKNMWFGYGSLQRCLSGAGSSAVFQDVAASDGGQKYLSTTVGTAVISSALLSDYQEISTSVRYRLQHRVQWMVISMCFLCFLLHVSPDAGGMWSTAGCSVVTSLPDSTACFCNHTTNFAVLLQVYEMQRTTKEELTLQTLTFIGCGVSFCALIVTFILFLAVGVPKSERTTVHKNLIFALAAAEALLMFSELAKTNQVVCFTVTAFLHLFFMAAFSWMLVEGLLLWSKVVAVNMSEDRRMKFYYVTGWGLPVVIVGVTLATSFNKYVADNHCWLNVQTNVIWAFVGPVLFILAVNTFVLFRVVMVTVSSARRRSKMLTPNSSLENQIGIQIWATAKPILVLLPVLGLTWVCGVLVHLSIIWAYVFIVLNSLQGLYIFLVYAIYNSEVRNAIQRMKDKKKA
;
A
#
# COMPACT_ATOMS: atom_id res chain seq x y z
N LEU A 1 -5.75 36.70 1.72
CA LEU A 1 -6.78 35.65 1.56
C LEU A 1 -7.32 35.34 2.95
N ASP A 2 -8.58 34.92 3.04
CA ASP A 2 -9.07 34.31 4.27
C ASP A 2 -8.30 33.01 4.59
N TRP A 3 -8.41 32.47 5.80
CA TRP A 3 -7.56 31.34 6.20
C TRP A 3 -7.79 30.10 5.32
N TRP A 4 -9.05 29.81 4.98
CA TRP A 4 -9.41 28.63 4.19
C TRP A 4 -8.89 28.72 2.77
N HIS A 5 -8.98 29.90 2.16
CA HIS A 5 -8.43 30.17 0.84
C HIS A 5 -6.89 30.19 0.89
N ALA A 6 -6.27 30.68 1.97
CA ALA A 6 -4.82 30.65 2.16
C ALA A 6 -4.28 29.22 2.30
N ASP A 7 -4.90 28.37 3.13
CA ASP A 7 -4.54 26.95 3.26
C ASP A 7 -4.72 26.25 1.91
N ARG A 8 -5.88 26.44 1.26
CA ARG A 8 -6.19 25.88 -0.05
C ARG A 8 -5.18 26.31 -1.12
N TYR A 9 -4.79 27.57 -1.15
CA TYR A 9 -3.80 28.12 -2.08
C TYR A 9 -2.44 27.42 -1.93
N CYS A 10 -1.94 27.29 -0.70
CA CYS A 10 -0.70 26.58 -0.45
C CYS A 10 -0.80 25.11 -0.84
N GLU A 11 -1.90 24.47 -0.45
CA GLU A 11 -2.15 23.07 -0.76
C GLU A 11 -2.21 22.81 -2.27
N GLN A 12 -2.82 23.70 -3.07
CA GLN A 12 -2.93 23.58 -4.52
C GLN A 12 -1.57 23.65 -5.21
N ARG A 13 -0.59 24.34 -4.61
CA ARG A 13 0.78 24.43 -5.10
C ARG A 13 1.73 23.42 -4.45
N PHE A 14 1.20 22.31 -3.93
CA PHE A 14 1.98 21.25 -3.29
C PHE A 14 2.79 21.72 -2.06
N ALA A 15 2.36 22.82 -1.43
CA ALA A 15 2.92 23.37 -0.21
C ALA A 15 1.94 23.19 0.96
N GLN A 16 2.38 23.61 2.14
CA GLN A 16 1.56 23.66 3.34
C GLN A 16 1.53 25.07 3.87
N LEU A 17 0.41 25.51 4.46
CA LEU A 17 0.41 26.72 5.25
C LEU A 17 1.43 26.58 6.40
N LEU A 18 2.17 27.65 6.67
CA LEU A 18 3.26 27.65 7.63
C LEU A 18 2.78 27.27 9.04
N PHE A 19 3.43 26.30 9.67
CA PHE A 19 3.19 25.96 11.07
C PHE A 19 3.90 26.93 12.00
N GLU A 20 3.42 27.00 13.24
CA GLU A 20 4.04 27.76 14.30
C GLU A 20 5.57 27.52 14.39
N PRO A 21 6.41 28.56 14.48
CA PRO A 21 7.84 28.41 14.73
C PRO A 21 8.07 27.86 16.15
N GLN A 22 9.11 27.04 16.37
CA GLN A 22 9.52 26.73 17.75
C GLN A 22 9.99 28.02 18.44
N ASP A 23 9.90 28.08 19.78
CA ASP A 23 10.23 29.29 20.56
C ASP A 23 11.64 29.83 20.27
N SER A 24 12.60 28.95 19.96
CA SER A 24 13.97 29.33 19.57
C SER A 24 14.06 30.12 18.25
N ASP A 25 13.07 29.94 17.36
CA ASP A 25 13.13 30.38 15.97
C ASP A 25 12.24 31.59 15.69
N GLN A 26 11.35 31.96 16.62
CA GLN A 26 10.38 33.06 16.46
C GLN A 26 11.05 34.41 16.17
N ALA A 27 12.15 34.73 16.86
CA ALA A 27 12.86 36.00 16.66
C ALA A 27 13.54 36.08 15.29
N SER A 28 14.14 34.98 14.83
CA SER A 28 14.76 34.86 13.51
C SER A 28 13.70 34.94 12.41
N PHE A 29 12.56 34.29 12.63
CA PHE A 29 11.42 34.31 11.72
C PHE A 29 10.79 35.71 11.60
N SER A 30 10.56 36.41 12.72
CA SER A 30 10.05 37.79 12.70
C SER A 30 11.01 38.73 11.94
N LYS A 31 12.32 38.57 12.10
CA LYS A 31 13.32 39.35 11.34
C LYS A 31 13.25 39.07 9.83
N LEU A 32 13.05 37.82 9.44
CA LEU A 32 12.90 37.43 8.04
C LEU A 32 11.64 38.07 7.40
N LEU A 33 10.52 38.07 8.10
CA LEU A 33 9.29 38.70 7.61
C LEU A 33 9.44 40.22 7.47
N GLN A 34 10.11 40.84 8.45
CA GLN A 34 10.42 42.27 8.41
C GLN A 34 11.37 42.62 7.25
N SER A 35 12.38 41.78 6.95
CA SER A 35 13.27 42.02 5.79
C SER A 35 12.56 41.93 4.44
N HIS A 36 11.43 41.20 4.40
CA HIS A 36 10.56 41.12 3.23
C HIS A 36 9.37 42.10 3.26
N HIS A 37 9.41 43.12 4.13
CA HIS A 37 8.40 44.18 4.23
C HIS A 37 6.99 43.70 4.64
N ILE A 38 6.85 42.50 5.20
CA ILE A 38 5.58 42.01 5.74
C ILE A 38 5.40 42.61 7.14
N ARG A 39 4.33 43.38 7.34
CA ARG A 39 3.97 44.00 8.63
C ARG A 39 2.57 43.54 9.04
N GLY A 40 2.37 43.26 10.33
CA GLY A 40 1.09 42.82 10.90
C GLY A 40 0.95 41.29 11.02
N SER A 41 -0.31 40.85 11.03
CA SER A 41 -0.76 39.50 11.40
C SER A 41 -0.66 38.52 10.20
N VAL A 42 0.04 37.38 10.34
CA VAL A 42 0.22 36.33 9.29
C VAL A 42 -0.44 35.01 9.66
N TRP A 43 -1.23 34.42 8.76
CA TRP A 43 -1.89 33.12 9.00
C TRP A 43 -0.92 31.99 9.30
N LEU A 44 -1.23 31.20 10.34
CA LEU A 44 -0.53 29.97 10.71
C LEU A 44 -1.42 28.73 10.55
N ASN A 45 -0.76 27.58 10.41
CA ASN A 45 -1.38 26.26 10.41
C ASN A 45 -1.21 25.57 11.78
N GLU A 46 -2.19 24.77 12.18
CA GLU A 46 -2.18 24.07 13.48
C GLU A 46 -1.38 22.77 13.43
N ARG A 47 -0.55 22.52 14.45
CA ARG A 47 0.38 21.38 14.51
C ARG A 47 -0.31 20.04 14.86
N ASP A 48 -1.40 20.08 15.64
CA ASP A 48 -2.05 18.89 16.23
C ASP A 48 -3.53 18.75 15.82
N GLY A 49 -3.77 18.79 14.51
CA GLY A 49 -5.08 18.51 13.91
C GLY A 49 -5.07 17.21 13.10
N VAL A 50 -4.99 16.06 13.76
CA VAL A 50 -5.50 14.80 13.18
C VAL A 50 -7.03 14.90 13.17
N LEU A 51 -7.58 15.59 12.18
CA LEU A 51 -9.01 15.59 11.90
C LEU A 51 -9.21 15.57 10.39
N HIS A 52 -10.00 14.61 9.94
CA HIS A 52 -10.69 14.67 8.66
C HIS A 52 -11.15 16.10 8.43
N LYS A 53 -10.61 16.77 7.40
CA LYS A 53 -11.12 18.07 6.95
C LYS A 53 -12.64 17.95 6.76
N PRO A 54 -13.49 18.66 7.51
CA PRO A 54 -14.81 18.98 7.01
C PRO A 54 -14.60 20.21 6.13
N LYS A 55 -14.38 20.00 4.83
CA LYS A 55 -14.37 21.08 3.84
C LYS A 55 -15.82 21.41 3.48
N TRP A 56 -16.48 22.18 4.32
CA TRP A 56 -17.58 23.05 3.93
C TRP A 56 -17.41 24.33 4.75
N ARG A 57 -17.52 25.50 4.10
CA ARG A 57 -17.72 26.77 4.80
C ARG A 57 -18.93 26.57 5.69
N ARG A 58 -18.73 26.33 6.98
CA ARG A 58 -19.83 26.41 7.93
C ARG A 58 -19.91 27.86 8.33
N ASP A 59 -20.80 28.58 7.66
CA ASP A 59 -21.62 29.52 8.41
C ASP A 59 -22.19 28.71 9.58
N HIS A 60 -21.73 28.95 10.80
CA HIS A 60 -22.29 28.28 11.98
C HIS A 60 -23.64 28.92 12.24
N ILE A 61 -24.62 28.50 11.43
CA ILE A 61 -26.02 28.86 11.53
C ILE A 61 -26.56 27.98 12.65
N VAL A 62 -26.82 28.60 13.80
CA VAL A 62 -27.38 27.92 14.96
C VAL A 62 -28.70 28.57 15.34
N PRO A 63 -29.67 27.76 15.81
CA PRO A 63 -30.89 28.30 16.38
C PRO A 63 -30.54 28.98 17.70
N VAL A 64 -30.91 30.25 17.81
CA VAL A 64 -30.78 31.09 18.99
C VAL A 64 -32.12 31.18 19.68
N LEU A 65 -32.12 30.90 20.98
CA LEU A 65 -33.27 31.12 21.83
C LEU A 65 -33.20 32.52 22.41
N VAL A 66 -34.28 33.28 22.20
CA VAL A 66 -34.39 34.69 22.58
C VAL A 66 -35.38 34.80 23.73
N PHE A 67 -34.84 35.12 24.92
CA PHE A 67 -35.59 35.37 26.15
C PHE A 67 -35.69 36.88 26.37
N ARG A 68 -36.66 37.53 25.73
CA ARG A 68 -36.90 38.98 25.93
C ARG A 68 -37.73 39.21 27.17
N ASP A 69 -37.25 40.04 28.10
CA ASP A 69 -37.96 40.43 29.31
C ASP A 69 -38.24 39.23 30.25
N LYS A 70 -38.11 39.48 31.55
CA LYS A 70 -38.32 38.45 32.58
C LYS A 70 -39.80 38.08 32.67
N THR A 71 -40.11 36.78 32.69
CA THR A 71 -41.47 36.21 32.80
C THR A 71 -41.39 34.78 33.36
N ASP A 72 -42.43 34.29 34.02
CA ASP A 72 -42.55 32.90 34.51
C ASP A 72 -42.88 31.86 33.42
N THR A 73 -43.26 32.30 32.21
CA THR A 73 -43.68 31.39 31.12
C THR A 73 -42.59 31.07 30.10
N LYS A 74 -41.47 31.80 30.08
CA LYS A 74 -40.39 31.61 29.09
C LYS A 74 -39.38 30.59 29.57
N TYR A 75 -39.47 29.37 29.06
CA TYR A 75 -38.51 28.32 29.34
C TYR A 75 -38.34 27.40 28.13
N VAL A 76 -37.22 26.68 28.09
CA VAL A 76 -37.01 25.62 27.11
C VAL A 76 -36.58 24.36 27.82
N LYS A 77 -37.21 23.24 27.49
CA LYS A 77 -36.89 21.95 28.07
C LYS A 77 -35.99 21.16 27.14
N VAL A 78 -34.91 20.60 27.69
CA VAL A 78 -33.97 19.77 26.95
C VAL A 78 -34.49 18.33 26.90
N LEU A 79 -34.59 17.78 25.69
CA LEU A 79 -35.05 16.41 25.43
C LEU A 79 -33.85 15.46 25.34
N SER A 80 -33.14 15.27 26.46
CA SER A 80 -32.06 14.30 26.57
C SER A 80 -32.11 13.55 27.90
N ASP A 81 -31.72 12.28 27.88
CA ASP A 81 -31.64 11.44 29.08
C ASP A 81 -30.28 11.66 29.77
N PHE A 82 -30.30 12.27 30.95
CA PHE A 82 -29.08 12.54 31.70
C PHE A 82 -28.70 11.33 32.58
N PRO A 83 -27.51 10.73 32.38
CA PRO A 83 -26.98 9.70 33.28
C PRO A 83 -26.53 10.33 34.61
N ALA A 84 -26.08 9.49 35.55
CA ALA A 84 -25.44 10.02 36.76
C ALA A 84 -24.10 10.67 36.36
N LEU A 85 -23.89 11.93 36.74
CA LEU A 85 -22.73 12.72 36.31
C LEU A 85 -21.74 12.87 37.47
N PRO A 86 -20.69 12.02 37.57
CA PRO A 86 -19.60 12.22 38.53
C PRO A 86 -18.71 13.41 38.14
N ALA A 87 -18.78 13.83 36.88
CA ALA A 87 -18.15 15.03 36.36
C ALA A 87 -19.05 15.62 35.28
N VAL A 88 -19.08 16.95 35.18
CA VAL A 88 -19.88 17.66 34.19
C VAL A 88 -19.13 18.86 33.63
N THR A 89 -19.28 19.09 32.33
CA THR A 89 -18.97 20.38 31.68
C THR A 89 -20.20 20.85 30.93
N ALA A 90 -20.60 22.10 31.11
CA ALA A 90 -21.64 22.75 30.31
C ALA A 90 -21.07 24.01 29.67
N CYS A 91 -21.14 24.12 28.34
CA CYS A 91 -20.65 25.27 27.58
C CYS A 91 -21.75 25.83 26.68
N ALA A 92 -21.86 27.15 26.55
CA ALA A 92 -22.79 27.80 25.62
C ALA A 92 -22.29 29.20 25.22
N HIS A 93 -22.91 29.74 24.17
CA HIS A 93 -22.81 31.15 23.82
C HIS A 93 -24.00 31.91 24.41
N LEU A 94 -23.71 33.03 25.07
CA LEU A 94 -24.69 33.82 25.81
C LEU A 94 -24.55 35.30 25.46
N GLN A 95 -25.68 35.97 25.23
CA GLN A 95 -25.79 37.41 25.16
C GLN A 95 -26.67 37.89 26.31
N TRP A 96 -26.09 38.65 27.24
CA TRP A 96 -26.78 39.08 28.46
C TRP A 96 -27.59 40.36 28.23
N ASP A 97 -28.83 40.42 28.74
CA ASP A 97 -29.64 41.65 28.72
C ASP A 97 -29.19 42.62 29.82
N THR A 98 -28.70 43.79 29.42
CA THR A 98 -28.12 44.79 30.32
C THR A 98 -29.18 45.65 31.04
N ARG A 99 -30.46 45.48 30.70
CA ARG A 99 -31.57 46.28 31.28
C ARG A 99 -31.99 45.85 32.68
N THR A 100 -31.64 44.63 33.10
CA THR A 100 -32.06 44.04 34.38
C THR A 100 -30.87 43.71 35.26
N GLN A 101 -30.96 44.05 36.55
CA GLN A 101 -29.92 43.75 37.57
C GLN A 101 -30.32 42.61 38.53
N GLU A 102 -31.53 42.06 38.39
CA GLU A 102 -31.99 40.95 39.20
C GLU A 102 -31.24 39.65 38.87
N ILE A 103 -31.19 38.74 39.83
CA ILE A 103 -30.63 37.40 39.63
C ILE A 103 -31.45 36.64 38.58
N ALA A 104 -30.77 35.99 37.66
CA ALA A 104 -31.35 35.21 36.59
C ALA A 104 -30.74 33.81 36.55
N THR A 105 -31.57 32.81 36.28
CA THR A 105 -31.16 31.41 36.13
C THR A 105 -31.01 31.09 34.64
N ILE A 106 -29.77 30.91 34.18
CA ILE A 106 -29.46 30.61 32.78
C ILE A 106 -29.95 29.20 32.43
N PHE A 107 -29.67 28.24 33.31
CA PHE A 107 -30.22 26.89 33.26
C PHE A 107 -30.33 26.28 34.64
N SER A 108 -31.23 25.31 34.76
CA SER A 108 -31.45 24.49 35.95
C SER A 108 -31.69 23.04 35.55
N TYR A 109 -31.23 22.12 36.40
CA TYR A 109 -31.49 20.70 36.30
C TYR A 109 -32.02 20.23 37.64
N ALA A 110 -33.19 19.60 37.61
CA ALA A 110 -33.90 19.07 38.77
C ALA A 110 -34.09 17.57 38.62
N VAL A 111 -33.91 16.82 39.71
CA VAL A 111 -34.29 15.40 39.81
C VAL A 111 -35.51 15.25 40.73
N PRO A 112 -36.28 14.15 40.64
CA PRO A 112 -37.48 13.96 41.46
C PRO A 112 -37.25 14.11 42.97
N THR A 113 -36.03 13.82 43.45
CA THR A 113 -35.65 13.88 44.85
C THR A 113 -35.12 15.24 45.29
N PHE A 114 -34.64 16.07 44.36
CA PHE A 114 -33.96 17.33 44.68
C PHE A 114 -33.93 18.27 43.46
N PHE A 115 -34.47 19.47 43.61
CA PHE A 115 -34.69 20.36 42.46
C PHE A 115 -33.47 21.24 42.12
N ASN A 116 -32.63 21.57 43.11
CA ASN A 116 -31.45 22.41 42.94
C ASN A 116 -30.19 21.59 42.63
N GLU A 117 -30.32 20.57 41.78
CA GLU A 117 -29.29 19.56 41.55
C GLU A 117 -28.08 20.14 40.80
N PHE A 118 -28.32 20.85 39.70
CA PHE A 118 -27.27 21.54 38.94
C PHE A 118 -27.83 22.81 38.28
N GLN A 119 -27.29 23.97 38.61
CA GLN A 119 -27.81 25.25 38.10
C GLN A 119 -26.69 26.26 37.86
N LEU A 120 -26.93 27.19 36.94
CA LEU A 120 -26.07 28.35 36.75
C LEU A 120 -26.91 29.63 36.84
N ARG A 121 -26.60 30.46 37.84
CA ARG A 121 -27.26 31.75 38.05
C ARG A 121 -26.28 32.90 37.82
N GLY A 122 -26.80 34.06 37.45
CA GLY A 122 -26.01 35.26 37.30
C GLY A 122 -26.79 36.56 37.42
N PHE A 123 -26.08 37.66 37.57
CA PHE A 123 -26.62 39.02 37.57
C PHE A 123 -25.56 40.03 37.13
N VAL A 124 -25.98 41.26 36.80
CA VAL A 124 -25.08 42.37 36.51
C VAL A 124 -24.79 43.14 37.79
N ASP A 125 -23.52 43.26 38.16
CA ASP A 125 -23.11 44.06 39.33
C ASP A 125 -23.07 45.57 39.04
N GLU A 126 -22.85 46.37 40.08
CA GLU A 126 -22.73 47.83 39.98
C GLU A 126 -21.52 48.30 39.15
N GLU A 127 -20.52 47.42 38.98
CA GLU A 127 -19.31 47.68 38.18
C GLU A 127 -19.50 47.35 36.68
N GLY A 128 -20.68 46.85 36.29
CA GLY A 128 -21.01 46.50 34.91
C GLY A 128 -20.46 45.15 34.46
N PHE A 129 -20.16 44.24 35.39
CA PHE A 129 -19.76 42.87 35.11
C PHE A 129 -20.91 41.89 35.34
N VAL A 130 -21.05 40.91 34.45
CA VAL A 130 -21.89 39.75 34.70
C VAL A 130 -21.14 38.82 35.66
N ARG A 131 -21.76 38.53 36.80
CA ARG A 131 -21.26 37.58 37.79
C ARG A 131 -22.01 36.27 37.72
N PHE A 132 -21.30 35.14 37.75
CA PHE A 132 -21.92 33.82 37.80
C PHE A 132 -21.68 33.12 39.13
N ALA A 133 -22.66 32.32 39.54
CA ALA A 133 -22.54 31.33 40.59
C ALA A 133 -23.02 29.96 40.09
N LEU A 134 -22.16 28.95 40.23
CA LEU A 134 -22.48 27.57 39.95
C LEU A 134 -23.08 26.92 41.18
N ILE A 135 -24.21 26.23 41.02
CA ILE A 135 -24.91 25.52 42.09
C ILE A 135 -24.89 24.03 41.77
N VAL A 136 -24.44 23.22 42.72
CA VAL A 136 -24.46 21.75 42.63
C VAL A 136 -24.96 21.21 43.96
N HIS A 137 -25.91 20.27 43.95
CA HIS A 137 -26.55 19.73 45.16
C HIS A 137 -27.03 20.83 46.15
N GLY A 138 -27.50 21.96 45.62
CA GLY A 138 -27.94 23.11 46.41
C GLY A 138 -26.82 23.94 47.05
N HIS A 139 -25.56 23.53 46.92
CA HIS A 139 -24.40 24.33 47.34
C HIS A 139 -23.98 25.26 46.21
N HIS A 140 -23.89 26.55 46.50
CA HIS A 140 -23.53 27.57 45.52
C HIS A 140 -22.07 28.04 45.67
N SER A 141 -21.42 28.28 44.54
CA SER A 141 -20.17 29.04 44.51
C SER A 141 -20.44 30.52 44.86
N PRO A 142 -19.41 31.30 45.24
CA PRO A 142 -19.53 32.75 45.25
C PRO A 142 -19.88 33.29 43.86
N TYR A 143 -20.61 34.40 43.80
CA TYR A 143 -20.83 35.15 42.56
C TYR A 143 -19.55 35.87 42.16
N LEU A 144 -18.94 35.45 41.05
CA LEU A 144 -17.65 35.96 40.59
C LEU A 144 -17.77 36.61 39.21
N PRO A 145 -17.04 37.70 38.93
CA PRO A 145 -17.09 38.40 37.65
C PRO A 145 -16.51 37.53 36.51
N VAL A 146 -17.27 37.45 35.41
CA VAL A 146 -16.97 36.52 34.31
C VAL A 146 -16.65 37.28 33.01
N PHE A 147 -17.53 38.18 32.59
CA PHE A 147 -17.37 39.08 31.43
C PHE A 147 -18.14 40.39 31.65
N ARG A 148 -17.96 41.38 30.77
CA ARG A 148 -18.65 42.68 30.87
C ARG A 148 -20.08 42.58 30.36
N ALA A 149 -21.00 43.30 30.98
CA ALA A 149 -22.37 43.45 30.50
C ALA A 149 -22.43 44.44 29.34
N ASP A 150 -21.83 44.09 28.19
CA ASP A 150 -21.71 44.94 26.99
C ASP A 150 -22.76 44.62 25.90
N GLY A 151 -23.63 43.65 26.17
CA GLY A 151 -24.64 43.18 25.23
C GLY A 151 -24.06 42.42 24.03
N GLN A 152 -22.79 41.99 24.06
CA GLN A 152 -22.18 41.14 23.04
C GLN A 152 -22.33 39.66 23.39
N TRP A 153 -22.02 38.80 22.41
CA TRP A 153 -21.94 37.36 22.62
C TRP A 153 -20.66 36.98 23.35
N HIS A 154 -20.81 36.25 24.46
CA HIS A 154 -19.71 35.65 25.21
C HIS A 154 -19.86 34.14 25.25
N HIS A 155 -18.74 33.43 25.11
CA HIS A 155 -18.71 31.98 25.33
C HIS A 155 -18.43 31.72 26.80
N PHE A 156 -19.23 30.88 27.46
CA PHE A 156 -18.94 30.46 28.82
C PHE A 156 -18.89 28.94 28.92
N CYS A 157 -18.08 28.43 29.84
CA CYS A 157 -18.14 27.03 30.27
C CYS A 157 -18.08 26.95 31.78
N VAL A 158 -18.83 26.01 32.35
CA VAL A 158 -18.73 25.64 33.77
C VAL A 158 -18.39 24.16 33.89
N THR A 159 -17.50 23.83 34.81
CA THR A 159 -17.08 22.45 35.08
C THR A 159 -17.26 22.12 36.55
N TRP A 160 -17.60 20.88 36.86
CA TRP A 160 -17.60 20.34 38.22
C TRP A 160 -17.20 18.86 38.23
N GLN A 161 -16.53 18.40 39.29
CA GLN A 161 -16.21 16.99 39.52
C GLN A 161 -16.40 16.56 40.98
N GLN A 162 -16.89 15.33 41.16
CA GLN A 162 -17.24 14.72 42.43
C GLN A 162 -16.03 14.54 43.37
N GLU A 163 -14.88 14.10 42.86
CA GLU A 163 -13.73 13.66 43.67
C GLU A 163 -13.32 14.65 44.77
N ASN A 164 -13.28 15.95 44.45
CA ASN A 164 -12.87 17.03 45.36
C ASN A 164 -13.86 18.20 45.40
N GLY A 165 -15.04 18.06 44.77
CA GLY A 165 -15.95 19.17 44.52
C GLY A 165 -15.29 20.33 43.76
N THR A 166 -14.33 20.01 42.88
CA THR A 166 -13.59 21.01 42.11
C THR A 166 -14.47 21.56 41.02
N TRP A 167 -14.55 22.88 40.94
CA TRP A 167 -15.31 23.57 39.91
C TRP A 167 -14.48 24.66 39.24
N SER A 168 -14.86 25.03 38.03
CA SER A 168 -14.24 26.14 37.30
C SER A 168 -15.28 26.82 36.41
N ILE A 169 -15.13 28.14 36.25
CA ILE A 169 -15.92 28.97 35.34
C ILE A 169 -14.95 29.57 34.34
N TYR A 170 -15.22 29.36 33.06
CA TYR A 170 -14.49 29.89 31.93
C TYR A 170 -15.35 30.92 31.20
N ALA A 171 -14.70 31.97 30.70
CA ALA A 171 -15.31 32.98 29.85
C ALA A 171 -14.36 33.26 28.70
N ASP A 172 -14.87 33.17 27.49
CA ASP A 172 -14.14 33.38 26.26
C ASP A 172 -12.83 32.57 26.29
N GLY A 173 -12.95 31.26 26.57
CA GLY A 173 -11.82 30.31 26.55
C GLY A 173 -10.87 30.42 27.73
N LYS A 174 -10.95 31.50 28.53
CA LYS A 174 -10.08 31.75 29.68
C LYS A 174 -10.76 31.36 30.98
N ARG A 175 -10.05 30.65 31.85
CA ARG A 175 -10.52 30.34 33.21
C ARG A 175 -10.60 31.63 34.03
N ARG A 176 -11.80 31.99 34.49
CA ARG A 176 -12.07 33.20 35.29
C ARG A 176 -12.12 32.90 36.78
N ALA A 177 -12.69 31.75 37.13
CA ALA A 177 -12.80 31.31 38.51
C ALA A 177 -12.55 29.81 38.62
N SER A 178 -12.01 29.38 39.76
CA SER A 178 -11.90 27.98 40.12
C SER A 178 -11.71 27.84 41.63
N ALA A 179 -12.34 26.84 42.23
CA ALA A 179 -12.05 26.42 43.59
C ALA A 179 -12.38 24.93 43.76
N SER A 180 -12.14 24.40 44.94
CA SER A 180 -12.52 23.06 45.35
C SER A 180 -13.42 23.11 46.58
N GLY A 181 -14.05 21.98 46.90
CA GLY A 181 -14.87 21.86 48.10
C GLY A 181 -16.36 22.17 47.92
N LEU A 182 -16.81 22.44 46.69
CA LEU A 182 -18.25 22.61 46.41
C LEU A 182 -18.91 21.23 46.52
N CYS A 183 -19.69 21.03 47.60
CA CYS A 183 -20.26 19.74 48.05
C CYS A 183 -19.28 18.78 48.76
N ALA A 184 -18.13 19.24 49.27
CA ALA A 184 -17.18 18.37 49.98
C ALA A 184 -17.39 18.30 51.51
N ALA A 185 -18.44 18.92 52.05
CA ALA A 185 -18.64 19.06 53.49
C ALA A 185 -19.88 18.27 53.98
N GLY A 186 -19.64 17.09 54.54
CA GLY A 186 -20.63 16.24 55.22
C GLY A 186 -20.09 14.85 55.56
N LEU A 187 -20.74 14.13 56.48
CA LEU A 187 -20.42 12.72 56.84
C LEU A 187 -20.70 11.71 55.70
N SER A 188 -21.15 12.18 54.54
CA SER A 188 -21.40 11.42 53.31
C SER A 188 -20.47 11.92 52.23
N ALA A 189 -19.81 11.00 51.52
CA ALA A 189 -18.91 11.33 50.41
C ALA A 189 -19.62 12.20 49.35
N PRO A 190 -18.91 13.11 48.65
CA PRO A 190 -19.50 13.88 47.55
C PRO A 190 -20.14 12.91 46.56
N GLN A 191 -21.40 13.15 46.21
CA GLN A 191 -22.21 12.26 45.38
C GLN A 191 -22.27 12.80 43.95
N ALA A 192 -22.29 11.90 42.96
CA ALA A 192 -22.51 12.30 41.56
C ALA A 192 -23.85 13.04 41.43
N ILE A 193 -23.95 13.97 40.47
CA ILE A 193 -25.23 14.56 40.09
C ILE A 193 -26.16 13.43 39.65
N TYR A 194 -27.36 13.38 40.22
CA TYR A 194 -28.30 12.28 40.02
C TYR A 194 -28.84 12.23 38.58
N SER A 195 -29.10 11.01 38.10
CA SER A 195 -29.70 10.74 36.79
C SER A 195 -31.22 11.01 36.77
N GLN A 196 -31.84 10.92 35.59
CA GLN A 196 -33.30 10.91 35.40
C GLN A 196 -33.98 12.22 35.83
N GLY A 197 -33.28 13.35 35.68
CA GLY A 197 -33.83 14.68 35.92
C GLY A 197 -34.34 15.36 34.65
N THR A 198 -34.87 16.56 34.83
CA THR A 198 -35.33 17.45 33.75
C THR A 198 -34.46 18.69 33.72
N PHE A 199 -33.86 18.98 32.56
CA PHE A 199 -33.03 20.16 32.35
C PHE A 199 -33.85 21.26 31.66
N ILE A 200 -33.87 22.44 32.28
CA ILE A 200 -34.61 23.63 31.83
C ILE A 200 -33.63 24.78 31.58
N ILE A 201 -33.81 25.48 30.47
CA ILE A 201 -33.10 26.70 30.10
C ILE A 201 -34.00 27.90 30.40
N GLY A 202 -33.45 28.90 31.08
CA GLY A 202 -34.06 30.21 31.30
C GLY A 202 -34.93 30.37 32.55
N GLN A 203 -35.08 29.32 33.37
CA GLN A 203 -35.86 29.35 34.61
C GLN A 203 -35.18 28.59 35.74
N ASP A 204 -35.49 28.97 36.97
CA ASP A 204 -35.25 28.16 38.17
C ASP A 204 -36.38 27.15 38.38
N GLN A 205 -36.06 25.95 38.86
CA GLN A 205 -37.04 24.88 39.07
C GLN A 205 -37.36 24.72 40.57
N ASP A 206 -38.54 25.14 41.00
CA ASP A 206 -39.08 24.83 42.34
C ASP A 206 -39.85 23.49 42.38
N SER A 207 -40.02 22.87 41.21
CA SER A 207 -40.57 21.53 41.05
C SER A 207 -39.98 20.89 39.79
N LEU A 208 -40.06 19.56 39.67
CA LEU A 208 -39.55 18.85 38.49
C LEU A 208 -40.25 19.33 37.21
N GLY A 209 -39.53 20.12 36.41
CA GLY A 209 -40.02 20.66 35.13
C GLY A 209 -41.00 21.83 35.23
N GLY A 210 -41.15 22.50 36.39
CA GLY A 210 -42.13 23.59 36.54
C GLY A 210 -41.99 24.42 37.81
N THR A 211 -43.02 25.22 38.10
CA THR A 211 -43.06 26.22 39.19
C THR A 211 -41.99 27.28 38.98
N PHE A 212 -42.26 28.18 38.04
CA PHE A 212 -41.34 29.21 37.60
C PHE A 212 -41.75 30.57 38.15
N THR A 213 -40.76 31.43 38.40
CA THR A 213 -41.00 32.79 38.92
C THR A 213 -40.37 33.84 38.00
N GLU A 214 -41.08 34.94 37.78
CA GLU A 214 -40.60 36.03 36.93
C GLU A 214 -39.23 36.56 37.39
N LYS A 215 -39.05 36.74 38.70
CA LYS A 215 -37.84 37.32 39.29
C LYS A 215 -36.58 36.50 39.03
N GLU A 216 -36.71 35.19 38.83
CA GLU A 216 -35.57 34.29 38.62
C GLU A 216 -35.34 33.95 37.15
N SER A 217 -36.25 34.37 36.27
CA SER A 217 -36.16 34.11 34.85
C SER A 217 -34.95 34.81 34.19
N PHE A 218 -34.40 34.18 33.16
CA PHE A 218 -33.34 34.74 32.33
C PHE A 218 -33.88 35.73 31.31
N SER A 219 -33.17 36.85 31.12
CA SER A 219 -33.38 37.79 30.01
C SER A 219 -32.09 37.90 29.22
N GLY A 220 -32.15 37.63 27.93
CA GLY A 220 -31.01 37.57 27.02
C GLY A 220 -31.19 36.51 25.93
N ASN A 221 -30.10 36.21 25.22
CA ASN A 221 -30.09 35.21 24.16
C ASN A 221 -29.09 34.12 24.48
N ILE A 222 -29.42 32.87 24.14
CA ILE A 222 -28.55 31.71 24.36
C ILE A 222 -28.57 30.78 23.15
N THR A 223 -27.43 30.16 22.86
CA THR A 223 -27.29 29.20 21.78
C THR A 223 -26.11 28.27 22.03
N ASP A 224 -26.08 27.17 21.26
CA ASP A 224 -24.95 26.25 21.20
C ASP A 224 -24.58 25.66 22.58
N LEU A 225 -25.60 25.36 23.41
CA LEU A 225 -25.41 24.70 24.69
C LEU A 225 -25.08 23.22 24.47
N HIS A 226 -23.92 22.81 24.99
CA HIS A 226 -23.47 21.42 24.99
C HIS A 226 -23.12 20.99 26.41
N ILE A 227 -23.43 19.74 26.75
CA ILE A 227 -23.20 19.18 28.09
C ILE A 227 -22.45 17.85 27.96
N TRP A 228 -21.39 17.69 28.74
CA TRP A 228 -20.54 16.49 28.78
C TRP A 228 -20.53 15.85 30.15
N GLN A 229 -20.39 14.52 30.21
CA GLN A 229 -20.20 13.74 31.44
C GLN A 229 -18.73 13.67 31.90
N LYS A 230 -17.93 14.69 31.55
CA LYS A 230 -16.52 14.83 31.96
C LYS A 230 -16.12 16.29 32.15
N VAL A 231 -15.01 16.51 32.83
CA VAL A 231 -14.35 17.83 32.86
C VAL A 231 -13.51 18.00 31.58
N LEU A 232 -13.85 19.00 30.76
CA LEU A 232 -13.04 19.35 29.60
C LEU A 232 -11.77 20.10 30.03
N GLY A 233 -10.65 19.78 29.39
CA GLY A 233 -9.39 20.51 29.57
C GLY A 233 -9.43 21.90 28.93
N ALA A 234 -8.51 22.80 29.31
CA ALA A 234 -8.46 24.17 28.78
C ALA A 234 -8.33 24.22 27.24
N GLU A 235 -7.58 23.29 26.65
CA GLU A 235 -7.44 23.18 25.19
C GLU A 235 -8.75 22.73 24.52
N GLN A 236 -9.48 21.80 25.15
CA GLN A 236 -10.78 21.35 24.65
C GLN A 236 -11.82 22.47 24.77
N ILE A 237 -11.79 23.26 25.85
CA ILE A 237 -12.66 24.43 26.02
C ILE A 237 -12.37 25.50 24.96
N GLU A 238 -11.10 25.71 24.59
CA GLU A 238 -10.74 26.62 23.50
C GLU A 238 -11.26 26.11 22.14
N LYS A 239 -11.26 24.79 21.91
CA LYS A 239 -11.89 24.17 20.73
C LYS A 239 -13.41 24.36 20.74
N VAL A 240 -14.08 24.17 21.87
CA VAL A 240 -15.53 24.41 21.99
C VAL A 240 -15.88 25.88 21.73
N ARG A 241 -15.05 26.81 22.24
CA ARG A 241 -15.19 28.25 21.94
C ARG A 241 -15.12 28.56 20.45
N SER A 242 -14.35 27.81 19.65
CA SER A 242 -14.29 27.98 18.19
C SER A 242 -15.41 27.24 17.44
N CYS A 243 -16.52 26.93 18.13
CA CYS A 243 -17.71 26.22 17.61
C CYS A 243 -17.42 24.78 17.16
N TRP A 244 -16.42 24.15 17.78
CA TRP A 244 -16.12 22.74 17.57
C TRP A 244 -16.71 21.89 18.70
N VAL A 245 -17.48 20.86 18.36
CA VAL A 245 -18.06 19.95 19.36
C VAL A 245 -17.10 18.79 19.65
N VAL A 246 -16.79 18.56 20.93
CA VAL A 246 -16.05 17.37 21.39
C VAL A 246 -17.04 16.22 21.51
N GLU A 247 -17.05 15.26 20.59
CA GLU A 247 -18.07 14.19 20.60
C GLU A 247 -17.93 13.20 21.78
N GLN A 248 -16.70 13.02 22.28
CA GLN A 248 -16.44 12.06 23.36
C GLN A 248 -17.09 12.50 24.68
N ASP A 249 -17.91 11.63 25.27
CA ASP A 249 -18.63 11.87 26.53
C ASP A 249 -19.64 13.02 26.47
N LEU A 250 -20.14 13.35 25.27
CA LEU A 250 -21.22 14.31 25.08
C LEU A 250 -22.56 13.68 25.50
N VAL A 251 -23.26 14.34 26.43
CA VAL A 251 -24.59 13.93 26.94
C VAL A 251 -25.71 14.67 26.21
N PHE A 252 -25.49 15.94 25.91
CA PHE A 252 -26.42 16.76 25.15
C PHE A 252 -25.66 17.66 24.19
N GLY A 253 -26.09 17.66 22.92
CA GLY A 253 -25.60 18.58 21.90
C GLY A 253 -26.72 19.46 21.37
N TRP A 254 -26.43 20.73 21.17
CA TRP A 254 -27.42 21.72 20.72
C TRP A 254 -28.06 21.33 19.37
N SER A 255 -29.39 21.17 19.37
CA SER A 255 -30.19 20.91 18.17
C SER A 255 -31.64 21.33 18.43
N SER A 256 -32.28 21.96 17.45
CA SER A 256 -33.71 22.34 17.55
C SER A 256 -34.61 21.12 17.79
N ASN A 257 -34.25 19.95 17.24
CA ASN A 257 -35.01 18.71 17.41
C ASN A 257 -34.85 18.09 18.81
N ALA A 258 -33.87 18.56 19.60
CA ALA A 258 -33.60 18.07 20.95
C ALA A 258 -34.10 19.04 22.03
N LEU A 259 -34.91 20.03 21.65
CA LEU A 259 -35.46 21.06 22.52
C LEU A 259 -36.99 21.10 22.39
N GLU A 260 -37.68 21.16 23.52
CA GLU A 260 -39.09 21.51 23.62
C GLU A 260 -39.16 23.00 23.99
N VAL A 261 -39.34 23.84 22.97
CA VAL A 261 -39.36 25.30 23.08
C VAL A 261 -40.78 25.78 23.34
N GLU A 262 -40.99 26.48 24.46
CA GLU A 262 -42.29 27.09 24.75
C GLU A 262 -42.65 28.20 23.78
N SER A 263 -43.96 28.35 23.52
CA SER A 263 -44.49 29.31 22.55
C SER A 263 -44.14 30.78 22.84
N THR A 264 -43.77 31.09 24.09
CA THR A 264 -43.36 32.44 24.53
C THR A 264 -41.88 32.74 24.27
N VAL A 265 -41.07 31.73 23.93
CA VAL A 265 -39.65 31.88 23.59
C VAL A 265 -39.53 31.96 22.08
N GLN A 266 -38.83 32.98 21.59
CA GLN A 266 -38.61 33.14 20.16
C GLN A 266 -37.35 32.37 19.74
N GLU A 267 -37.49 31.49 18.75
CA GLU A 267 -36.35 30.86 18.08
C GLU A 267 -36.00 31.66 16.82
N VAL A 268 -34.75 32.12 16.73
CA VAL A 268 -34.23 32.83 15.55
C VAL A 268 -32.94 32.18 15.10
N THR A 269 -32.69 32.10 13.80
CA THR A 269 -31.40 31.63 13.29
C THR A 269 -30.40 32.78 13.31
N ALA A 270 -29.27 32.61 13.97
CA ALA A 270 -28.16 33.56 13.91
C ALA A 270 -26.91 32.91 13.30
N GLN A 271 -26.13 33.72 12.60
CA GLN A 271 -24.82 33.34 12.07
C GLN A 271 -23.75 33.75 13.07
N PHE A 272 -23.03 32.78 13.63
CA PHE A 272 -21.91 33.04 14.52
C PHE A 272 -20.58 33.09 13.76
N LEU A 273 -19.83 34.16 14.02
CA LEU A 273 -18.44 34.31 13.63
C LEU A 273 -17.56 33.80 14.78
N CYS A 274 -17.34 32.49 14.82
CA CYS A 274 -16.53 31.87 15.85
C CYS A 274 -15.08 32.42 15.80
N PRO A 275 -14.44 32.67 16.95
CA PRO A 275 -13.11 33.27 17.00
C PRO A 275 -12.13 32.43 16.20
N GLY A 276 -11.56 33.05 15.18
CA GLY A 276 -10.91 32.34 14.09
C GLY A 276 -9.50 31.84 14.40
N ASN A 277 -8.79 31.47 13.35
CA ASN A 277 -7.54 30.73 13.44
C ASN A 277 -6.40 31.56 14.04
N ARG A 278 -5.38 30.86 14.54
CA ARG A 278 -4.18 31.48 15.10
C ARG A 278 -3.38 32.26 14.06
N VAL A 279 -2.83 33.37 14.51
CA VAL A 279 -2.03 34.30 13.71
C VAL A 279 -0.73 34.65 14.41
N PHE A 280 0.34 34.78 13.63
CA PHE A 280 1.62 35.33 14.10
C PHE A 280 1.67 36.84 13.91
N GLU A 281 1.94 37.59 14.98
CA GLU A 281 2.09 39.06 14.91
C GLU A 281 3.54 39.45 14.60
N VAL A 282 3.78 40.04 13.43
CA VAL A 282 5.14 40.41 13.01
C VAL A 282 5.61 41.66 13.78
N GLY A 283 6.59 41.48 14.68
CA GLY A 283 7.21 42.56 15.46
C GLY A 283 6.89 42.56 16.96
N SER A 284 5.90 41.78 17.39
CA SER A 284 5.68 41.42 18.79
C SER A 284 5.96 39.93 18.97
N SER A 285 6.67 39.53 20.02
CA SER A 285 6.93 38.12 20.32
C SER A 285 5.67 37.43 20.88
N GLY A 286 4.62 37.28 20.07
CA GLY A 286 3.34 36.74 20.51
C GLY A 286 2.43 36.25 19.38
N PHE A 287 1.51 35.36 19.75
CA PHE A 287 0.45 34.83 18.89
C PHE A 287 -0.88 35.52 19.21
N SER A 288 -1.69 35.77 18.19
CA SER A 288 -3.05 36.30 18.31
C SER A 288 -4.05 35.36 17.62
N TYR A 289 -5.34 35.67 17.74
CA TYR A 289 -6.42 34.97 17.04
C TYR A 289 -7.14 36.01 16.18
N ALA A 290 -7.40 35.68 14.92
CA ALA A 290 -8.12 36.54 13.99
C ALA A 290 -9.26 35.77 13.31
N SER A 291 -10.34 36.45 12.93
CA SER A 291 -11.47 35.81 12.23
C SER A 291 -11.00 35.09 10.97
N CYS A 292 -11.40 33.83 10.78
CA CYS A 292 -11.02 33.02 9.63
C CYS A 292 -11.43 33.63 8.29
N LEU A 293 -12.42 34.55 8.30
CA LEU A 293 -12.92 35.28 7.14
C LEU A 293 -12.10 36.56 6.83
N GLN A 294 -11.23 36.98 7.75
CA GLN A 294 -10.38 38.15 7.54
C GLN A 294 -9.31 37.85 6.49
N SER A 295 -9.12 38.76 5.54
CA SER A 295 -8.03 38.62 4.58
C SER A 295 -6.70 39.03 5.23
N LEU A 296 -5.80 38.06 5.42
CA LEU A 296 -4.45 38.29 5.94
C LEU A 296 -3.38 37.77 4.97
N PRO A 297 -2.12 38.24 5.11
CA PRO A 297 -0.97 37.61 4.47
C PRO A 297 -0.73 36.21 5.03
N PHE A 298 -0.15 35.34 4.21
CA PHE A 298 0.11 33.95 4.54
C PHE A 298 1.38 33.46 3.82
N ILE A 299 1.96 32.36 4.31
CA ILE A 299 3.21 31.81 3.78
C ILE A 299 3.03 30.33 3.51
N CYS A 300 3.39 29.93 2.29
CA CYS A 300 3.42 28.53 1.88
C CYS A 300 4.81 27.94 2.11
N ARG A 301 4.88 26.96 3.00
CA ARG A 301 6.09 26.20 3.31
C ARG A 301 6.21 24.98 2.41
N TYR A 302 7.36 24.84 1.76
CA TYR A 302 7.71 23.65 0.98
C TYR A 302 8.74 22.80 1.75
N ARG A 303 8.66 21.47 1.57
CA ARG A 303 9.81 20.61 1.92
C ARG A 303 10.95 20.89 0.94
N LYS A 304 12.19 20.94 1.42
CA LYS A 304 13.37 21.28 0.61
C LYS A 304 13.47 20.42 -0.65
N ASP A 305 13.33 19.10 -0.52
CA ASP A 305 13.44 18.17 -1.65
C ASP A 305 12.27 18.31 -2.63
N ALA A 306 11.05 18.48 -2.12
CA ALA A 306 9.86 18.74 -2.92
C ALA A 306 9.99 20.03 -3.75
N TYR A 307 10.51 21.10 -3.15
CA TYR A 307 10.72 22.37 -3.84
C TYR A 307 11.71 22.24 -5.01
N TRP A 308 12.85 21.57 -4.77
CA TRP A 308 13.84 21.37 -5.83
C TRP A 308 13.34 20.48 -6.96
N GLN A 309 12.59 19.43 -6.64
CA GLN A 309 12.00 18.56 -7.66
C GLN A 309 10.90 19.27 -8.46
N LEU A 310 10.07 20.08 -7.81
CA LEU A 310 9.07 20.92 -8.49
C LEU A 310 9.76 21.91 -9.46
N LYS A 311 10.82 22.59 -9.00
CA LYS A 311 11.58 23.54 -9.82
C LYS A 311 12.27 22.84 -11.00
N LYS A 312 12.84 21.65 -10.77
CA LYS A 312 13.45 20.83 -11.81
C LYS A 312 12.43 20.43 -12.88
N ALA A 313 11.26 19.93 -12.48
CA ALA A 313 10.19 19.55 -13.39
C ALA A 313 9.69 20.73 -14.23
N GLN A 314 9.65 21.94 -13.65
CA GLN A 314 9.31 23.17 -14.38
C GLN A 314 10.39 23.57 -15.39
N LEU A 315 11.68 23.49 -15.02
CA LEU A 315 12.80 23.84 -15.90
C LEU A 315 12.97 22.87 -17.09
N GLU A 316 12.64 21.60 -16.89
CA GLU A 316 12.76 20.54 -17.90
C GLU A 316 11.47 20.37 -18.74
N SER A 317 10.45 21.20 -18.53
CA SER A 317 9.16 21.11 -19.23
C SER A 317 9.27 21.54 -20.70
N SER A 318 8.68 20.75 -21.60
CA SER A 318 8.44 21.20 -22.99
C SER A 318 7.21 22.10 -23.13
N HIS A 319 6.38 22.21 -22.07
CA HIS A 319 5.07 22.87 -22.03
C HIS A 319 4.10 22.45 -23.16
N SER A 320 4.36 21.32 -23.82
CA SER A 320 3.63 20.90 -25.02
C SER A 320 2.15 20.57 -24.76
N LEU A 321 1.85 19.94 -23.63
CA LEU A 321 0.46 19.64 -23.24
C LEU A 321 -0.29 20.89 -22.81
N ILE A 322 0.33 21.71 -21.95
CA ILE A 322 -0.25 22.96 -21.44
C ILE A 322 -0.59 23.90 -22.61
N SER A 323 0.33 24.06 -23.58
CA SER A 323 0.11 24.87 -24.78
C SER A 323 -1.06 24.35 -25.62
N ARG A 324 -1.17 23.03 -25.84
CA ARG A 324 -2.29 22.42 -26.59
C ARG A 324 -3.63 22.60 -25.88
N VAL A 325 -3.65 22.45 -24.56
CA VAL A 325 -4.85 22.66 -23.73
C VAL A 325 -5.30 24.11 -23.81
N ASN A 326 -4.40 25.08 -23.60
CA ASN A 326 -4.73 26.50 -23.69
C ASN A 326 -5.22 26.90 -25.10
N MET A 327 -4.60 26.41 -26.18
CA MET A 327 -5.06 26.68 -27.56
C MET A 327 -6.48 26.14 -27.84
N LEU A 328 -6.85 24.99 -27.27
CA LEU A 328 -8.20 24.45 -27.39
C LEU A 328 -9.19 25.19 -26.48
N ALA A 329 -8.74 25.62 -25.31
CA ALA A 329 -9.52 26.43 -24.37
C ALA A 329 -9.90 27.79 -24.99
N GLU A 330 -8.97 28.50 -25.62
CA GLU A 330 -9.20 29.79 -26.29
C GLU A 330 -10.26 29.72 -27.40
N ARG A 331 -10.42 28.57 -28.05
CA ARG A 331 -11.48 28.37 -29.07
C ARG A 331 -12.87 28.15 -28.47
N THR A 332 -12.96 27.99 -27.16
CA THR A 332 -14.19 27.69 -26.42
C THR A 332 -14.58 28.93 -25.62
N VAL A 333 -15.66 29.61 -26.02
CA VAL A 333 -16.03 31.00 -25.63
C VAL A 333 -16.23 31.25 -24.12
N GLN A 334 -16.13 30.23 -23.26
CA GLN A 334 -16.45 30.28 -21.82
C GLN A 334 -15.28 29.89 -20.89
N ILE A 335 -14.06 29.68 -21.40
CA ILE A 335 -12.93 29.17 -20.60
C ILE A 335 -11.80 30.23 -20.53
N PRO A 336 -11.19 30.47 -19.35
CA PRO A 336 -10.04 31.38 -19.23
C PRO A 336 -8.85 31.00 -20.14
N GLU A 337 -8.10 32.00 -20.61
CA GLU A 337 -6.91 31.82 -21.48
C GLU A 337 -5.84 30.90 -20.86
N ASN A 338 -5.77 30.80 -19.53
CA ASN A 338 -4.84 29.92 -18.82
C ASN A 338 -5.53 29.07 -17.75
N ILE A 339 -5.97 27.88 -18.14
CA ILE A 339 -6.63 26.89 -17.25
C ILE A 339 -5.76 26.50 -16.05
N PHE A 340 -4.43 26.47 -16.22
CA PHE A 340 -3.50 25.97 -15.19
C PHE A 340 -2.94 27.05 -14.25
N THR A 341 -3.23 28.33 -14.48
CA THR A 341 -2.70 29.45 -13.68
C THR A 341 -3.78 30.33 -13.04
N SER A 342 -5.07 30.03 -13.24
CA SER A 342 -6.15 30.81 -12.64
C SER A 342 -6.04 30.79 -11.11
N ASP A 343 -6.15 31.97 -10.49
CA ASP A 343 -6.14 32.10 -9.04
C ASP A 343 -7.36 31.41 -8.42
N VAL A 344 -7.23 31.00 -7.15
CA VAL A 344 -8.19 30.18 -6.39
C VAL A 344 -9.63 30.75 -6.40
N GLN A 345 -9.79 32.05 -6.67
CA GLN A 345 -11.06 32.76 -6.57
C GLN A 345 -11.94 32.66 -7.84
N ASP A 346 -11.40 32.22 -8.98
CA ASP A 346 -12.10 32.36 -10.28
C ASP A 346 -12.70 31.05 -10.83
N MET A 347 -12.60 29.92 -10.11
CA MET A 347 -13.07 28.62 -10.61
C MET A 347 -14.51 28.31 -10.20
N ASN A 348 -15.45 28.48 -11.13
CA ASN A 348 -16.85 28.07 -10.99
C ASN A 348 -17.12 26.71 -11.67
N LEU A 349 -18.31 26.15 -11.45
CA LEU A 349 -18.69 24.82 -11.95
C LEU A 349 -18.63 24.70 -13.49
N SER A 350 -19.05 25.75 -14.21
CA SER A 350 -19.04 25.78 -15.67
C SER A 350 -17.62 25.78 -16.25
N VAL A 351 -16.72 26.56 -15.65
CA VAL A 351 -15.30 26.63 -16.03
C VAL A 351 -14.60 25.32 -15.70
N ALA A 352 -14.89 24.72 -14.55
CA ALA A 352 -14.35 23.43 -14.16
C ALA A 352 -14.76 22.30 -15.12
N LEU A 353 -16.03 22.29 -15.54
CA LEU A 353 -16.55 21.34 -16.52
C LEU A 353 -15.85 21.49 -17.88
N GLY A 354 -15.79 22.72 -18.41
CA GLY A 354 -15.12 23.00 -19.68
C GLY A 354 -13.63 22.67 -19.64
N ALA A 355 -12.94 23.00 -18.54
CA ALA A 355 -11.53 22.70 -18.36
C ALA A 355 -11.25 21.18 -18.37
N LEU A 356 -12.10 20.37 -17.71
CA LEU A 356 -11.96 18.92 -17.72
C LEU A 356 -12.28 18.30 -19.08
N ASP A 357 -13.29 18.79 -19.80
CA ASP A 357 -13.63 18.30 -21.15
C ASP A 357 -12.48 18.56 -22.14
N VAL A 358 -11.94 19.79 -22.15
CA VAL A 358 -10.78 20.13 -22.99
C VAL A 358 -9.58 19.26 -22.62
N LEU A 359 -9.28 19.11 -21.33
CA LEU A 359 -8.17 18.30 -20.87
C LEU A 359 -8.33 16.82 -21.26
N ALA A 360 -9.51 16.24 -21.04
CA ALA A 360 -9.82 14.87 -21.45
C ALA A 360 -9.63 14.68 -22.96
N THR A 361 -10.10 15.64 -23.76
CA THR A 361 -9.93 15.63 -25.22
C THR A 361 -8.47 15.66 -25.65
N VAL A 362 -7.63 16.50 -25.02
CA VAL A 362 -6.19 16.58 -25.33
C VAL A 362 -5.47 15.31 -24.91
N LEU A 363 -5.75 14.79 -23.72
CA LEU A 363 -5.14 13.55 -23.22
C LEU A 363 -5.52 12.34 -24.10
N ARG A 364 -6.76 12.29 -24.62
CA ARG A 364 -7.23 11.24 -25.52
C ARG A 364 -6.56 11.26 -26.90
N LYS A 365 -6.27 12.46 -27.44
CA LYS A 365 -5.70 12.67 -28.78
C LYS A 365 -4.18 12.93 -28.78
N ARG A 366 -3.49 12.51 -27.73
CA ARG A 366 -2.04 12.77 -27.61
C ARG A 366 -1.23 11.81 -28.48
N GLU A 367 -0.18 12.34 -29.10
CA GLU A 367 0.74 11.55 -29.95
C GLU A 367 1.77 10.79 -29.10
N THR A 368 2.23 11.39 -27.99
CA THR A 368 3.11 10.75 -27.02
C THR A 368 2.30 10.13 -25.88
N PRO A 369 2.43 8.82 -25.61
CA PRO A 369 1.62 8.15 -24.59
C PRO A 369 2.02 8.54 -23.15
N VAL A 370 3.28 8.95 -22.92
CA VAL A 370 3.83 9.21 -21.56
C VAL A 370 3.79 10.69 -21.19
N LEU A 371 3.22 11.03 -20.04
CA LEU A 371 3.19 12.40 -19.49
C LEU A 371 4.56 12.84 -18.98
N GLU A 372 4.91 14.10 -19.21
CA GLU A 372 6.06 14.73 -18.56
C GLU A 372 5.76 15.00 -17.08
N SER A 373 6.81 15.14 -16.26
CA SER A 373 6.67 15.40 -14.82
C SER A 373 5.90 16.70 -14.53
N SER A 374 6.12 17.74 -15.33
CA SER A 374 5.42 19.03 -15.23
C SER A 374 3.96 18.94 -15.67
N ASP A 375 3.67 18.26 -16.79
CA ASP A 375 2.31 18.02 -17.27
C ASP A 375 1.47 17.27 -16.22
N LEU A 376 2.05 16.23 -15.60
CA LEU A 376 1.38 15.45 -14.57
C LEU A 376 1.04 16.29 -13.33
N LEU A 377 1.96 17.14 -12.89
CA LEU A 377 1.73 18.06 -11.76
C LEU A 377 0.66 19.11 -12.10
N ALA A 378 0.65 19.64 -13.33
CA ALA A 378 -0.35 20.60 -13.79
C ALA A 378 -1.76 19.99 -13.83
N VAL A 379 -1.90 18.76 -14.35
CA VAL A 379 -3.17 18.03 -14.35
C VAL A 379 -3.67 17.79 -12.93
N LEU A 380 -2.79 17.41 -12.01
CA LEU A 380 -3.15 17.21 -10.60
C LEU A 380 -3.57 18.49 -9.90
N GLN A 381 -2.92 19.61 -10.21
CA GLN A 381 -3.32 20.92 -9.70
C GLN A 381 -4.74 21.27 -10.16
N LEU A 382 -5.07 21.03 -11.44
CA LEU A 382 -6.42 21.23 -11.97
C LEU A 382 -7.45 20.31 -11.31
N LEU A 383 -7.17 19.00 -11.22
CA LEU A 383 -8.06 18.04 -10.54
C LEU A 383 -8.32 18.41 -9.08
N LYS A 384 -7.32 18.99 -8.42
CA LYS A 384 -7.46 19.50 -7.06
C LYS A 384 -8.33 20.75 -6.99
N GLN A 385 -8.15 21.69 -7.91
CA GLN A 385 -9.00 22.88 -8.02
C GLN A 385 -10.46 22.50 -8.29
N VAL A 386 -10.72 21.58 -9.23
CA VAL A 386 -12.08 21.09 -9.53
C VAL A 386 -12.72 20.38 -8.34
N SER A 387 -11.96 19.55 -7.61
CA SER A 387 -12.46 18.90 -6.40
C SER A 387 -12.68 19.84 -5.21
N ASP A 388 -12.36 21.13 -5.37
CA ASP A 388 -12.55 22.17 -4.36
C ASP A 388 -13.60 23.22 -4.78
N VAL A 389 -14.26 23.03 -5.93
CA VAL A 389 -15.35 23.90 -6.41
C VAL A 389 -16.56 23.74 -5.49
N GLU A 390 -17.12 24.87 -5.07
CA GLU A 390 -18.31 24.93 -4.24
C GLU A 390 -19.55 24.86 -5.14
N VAL A 391 -20.55 24.07 -4.74
CA VAL A 391 -21.79 23.85 -5.50
C VAL A 391 -22.92 24.49 -4.70
N GLN A 392 -23.67 25.40 -5.32
CA GLN A 392 -24.84 26.02 -4.70
C GLN A 392 -26.10 25.23 -5.07
N GLU A 393 -27.07 25.15 -4.16
CA GLU A 393 -28.34 24.44 -4.41
C GLU A 393 -29.12 25.11 -5.56
N GLY A 394 -29.56 24.34 -6.57
CA GLY A 394 -30.34 24.86 -7.71
C GLY A 394 -30.01 24.20 -9.05
N GLU A 395 -30.08 24.97 -10.14
CA GLU A 395 -29.84 24.54 -11.54
C GLU A 395 -28.41 23.99 -11.79
N GLU A 396 -27.48 24.20 -10.85
CA GLU A 396 -26.11 23.70 -10.92
C GLU A 396 -25.98 22.17 -10.76
N LEU A 397 -27.02 21.50 -10.24
CA LEU A 397 -26.99 20.05 -9.99
C LEU A 397 -26.86 19.21 -11.27
N GLU A 398 -27.41 19.70 -12.39
CA GLU A 398 -27.37 18.98 -13.68
C GLU A 398 -25.93 18.86 -14.23
N MET A 399 -25.05 19.82 -13.89
CA MET A 399 -23.66 19.85 -14.36
C MET A 399 -22.74 18.89 -13.58
N LEU A 400 -23.16 18.38 -12.41
CA LEU A 400 -22.34 17.53 -11.54
C LEU A 400 -22.06 16.14 -12.14
N GLU A 401 -23.03 15.55 -12.83
CA GLU A 401 -22.87 14.22 -13.42
C GLU A 401 -21.87 14.24 -14.60
N PRO A 402 -21.97 15.16 -15.58
CA PRO A 402 -20.92 15.37 -16.58
C PRO A 402 -19.55 15.71 -15.98
N LEU A 403 -19.51 16.54 -14.93
CA LEU A 403 -18.27 16.90 -14.25
C LEU A 403 -17.59 15.66 -13.67
N GLY A 404 -18.37 14.80 -12.98
CA GLY A 404 -17.87 13.54 -12.45
C GLY A 404 -17.38 12.57 -13.54
N GLN A 405 -18.04 12.53 -14.70
CA GLN A 405 -17.61 11.71 -15.85
C GLN A 405 -16.24 12.13 -16.36
N TYR A 406 -16.05 13.41 -16.68
CA TYR A 406 -14.76 13.90 -17.17
C TYR A 406 -13.66 13.79 -16.12
N TYR A 407 -13.98 13.99 -14.84
CA TYR A 407 -13.02 13.84 -13.74
C TYR A 407 -12.46 12.41 -13.65
N VAL A 408 -13.35 11.42 -13.78
CA VAL A 408 -12.97 10.00 -13.77
C VAL A 408 -12.18 9.63 -15.02
N GLU A 409 -12.56 10.15 -16.19
CA GLU A 409 -11.82 9.94 -17.43
C GLU A 409 -10.38 10.48 -17.34
N VAL A 410 -10.19 11.74 -16.91
CA VAL A 410 -8.86 12.33 -16.74
C VAL A 410 -8.03 11.54 -15.73
N THR A 411 -8.65 11.15 -14.61
CA THR A 411 -8.03 10.32 -13.58
C THR A 411 -7.54 8.97 -14.14
N GLU A 412 -8.35 8.30 -14.95
CA GLU A 412 -7.96 7.03 -15.57
C GLU A 412 -6.78 7.21 -16.54
N LEU A 413 -6.80 8.25 -17.37
CA LEU A 413 -5.76 8.53 -18.36
C LEU A 413 -4.39 8.80 -17.71
N ILE A 414 -4.36 9.50 -16.55
CA ILE A 414 -3.11 9.75 -15.82
C ILE A 414 -2.64 8.56 -14.98
N LEU A 415 -3.56 7.68 -14.54
CA LEU A 415 -3.24 6.44 -13.82
C LEU A 415 -2.76 5.30 -14.74
N GLY A 416 -2.76 5.50 -16.06
CA GLY A 416 -2.32 4.50 -17.03
C GLY A 416 -0.88 4.00 -16.82
N GLU A 417 -0.61 2.74 -17.19
CA GLU A 417 0.68 2.06 -16.96
C GLU A 417 1.87 2.79 -17.61
N GLN A 418 1.63 3.51 -18.70
CA GLN A 418 2.64 4.29 -19.39
C GLN A 418 3.22 5.45 -18.54
N ASN A 419 2.51 5.91 -17.51
CA ASN A 419 2.94 7.02 -16.66
C ASN A 419 3.66 6.58 -15.38
N ILE A 420 3.91 5.28 -15.18
CA ILE A 420 4.49 4.73 -13.93
C ILE A 420 5.84 5.38 -13.58
N GLU A 421 6.70 5.61 -14.57
CA GLU A 421 8.01 6.24 -14.34
C GLU A 421 7.87 7.72 -13.95
N THR A 422 6.95 8.44 -14.61
CA THR A 422 6.63 9.83 -14.29
C THR A 422 6.07 9.97 -12.87
N TRP A 423 5.19 9.06 -12.44
CA TRP A 423 4.71 9.02 -11.05
C TRP A 423 5.84 8.81 -10.03
N SER A 424 6.85 8.04 -10.40
CA SER A 424 8.02 7.78 -9.58
C SER A 424 8.98 8.97 -9.51
N SER A 425 9.10 9.78 -10.57
CA SER A 425 9.98 10.96 -10.58
C SER A 425 9.42 12.08 -9.71
N VAL A 426 8.09 12.24 -9.67
CA VAL A 426 7.42 13.31 -8.88
C VAL A 426 7.06 12.87 -7.45
N SER A 427 7.45 11.67 -7.02
CA SER A 427 7.04 11.09 -5.73
C SER A 427 7.51 11.88 -4.50
N GLN A 428 8.50 12.77 -4.67
CA GLN A 428 9.01 13.68 -3.64
C GLN A 428 8.14 14.94 -3.48
N VAL A 429 7.40 15.32 -4.54
CA VAL A 429 6.49 16.48 -4.56
C VAL A 429 5.09 16.04 -4.14
N ILE A 430 4.62 14.96 -4.75
CA ILE A 430 3.32 14.35 -4.50
C ILE A 430 3.52 12.93 -4.05
N ARG A 431 2.63 12.39 -3.20
CA ARG A 431 2.77 11.05 -2.62
C ARG A 431 2.38 9.93 -3.60
N GLY A 432 2.89 10.02 -4.83
CA GLY A 432 2.58 9.13 -5.94
C GLY A 432 1.11 9.18 -6.37
N PRO A 433 0.63 8.14 -7.06
CA PRO A 433 -0.75 8.01 -7.54
C PRO A 433 -1.81 8.09 -6.43
N MET A 434 -1.40 7.90 -5.17
CA MET A 434 -2.29 7.95 -4.01
C MET A 434 -2.91 9.33 -3.78
N ALA A 435 -2.27 10.40 -4.27
CA ALA A 435 -2.85 11.73 -4.26
C ALA A 435 -4.21 11.74 -5.00
N ILE A 436 -4.34 10.97 -6.08
CA ILE A 436 -5.57 10.90 -6.87
C ILE A 436 -6.67 10.18 -6.12
N VAL A 437 -6.38 9.09 -5.40
CA VAL A 437 -7.39 8.37 -4.61
C VAL A 437 -8.06 9.31 -3.62
N LYS A 438 -7.26 10.15 -2.93
CA LYS A 438 -7.77 11.18 -2.00
C LYS A 438 -8.63 12.23 -2.71
N LEU A 439 -8.22 12.67 -3.90
CA LEU A 439 -8.96 13.64 -4.70
C LEU A 439 -10.28 13.07 -5.24
N CYS A 440 -10.27 11.80 -5.67
CA CYS A 440 -11.47 11.10 -6.10
C CYS A 440 -12.47 10.96 -4.93
N ASN A 441 -12.02 10.58 -3.73
CA ASN A 441 -12.88 10.53 -2.54
C ASN A 441 -13.59 11.86 -2.29
N ARG A 442 -12.86 12.99 -2.42
CA ARG A 442 -13.44 14.34 -2.33
C ARG A 442 -14.49 14.55 -3.41
N MET A 443 -14.15 14.27 -4.67
CA MET A 443 -15.08 14.42 -5.80
C MET A 443 -16.37 13.63 -5.60
N VAL A 444 -16.31 12.39 -5.09
CA VAL A 444 -17.52 11.61 -4.83
C VAL A 444 -18.39 12.25 -3.75
N SER A 445 -17.82 12.98 -2.79
CA SER A 445 -18.59 13.72 -1.80
C SER A 445 -19.32 14.92 -2.42
N HIS A 446 -18.74 15.55 -3.44
CA HIS A 446 -19.42 16.59 -4.22
C HIS A 446 -20.59 16.07 -5.08
N LEU A 447 -20.61 14.78 -5.40
CA LEU A 447 -21.71 14.15 -6.14
C LEU A 447 -22.87 13.70 -5.23
N ALA A 448 -22.73 13.79 -3.90
CA ALA A 448 -23.77 13.36 -2.96
C ALA A 448 -25.15 14.03 -3.17
N PRO A 449 -25.24 15.33 -3.50
CA PRO A 449 -26.52 16.01 -3.74
C PRO A 449 -27.35 15.44 -4.89
N LEU A 450 -26.74 14.69 -5.83
CA LEU A 450 -27.47 14.01 -6.91
C LEU A 450 -28.40 12.89 -6.41
N LEU A 451 -28.25 12.49 -5.14
CA LEU A 451 -29.03 11.43 -4.51
C LEU A 451 -30.26 12.04 -3.85
N THR A 452 -31.42 11.77 -4.41
CA THR A 452 -32.72 12.22 -3.88
C THR A 452 -33.61 11.03 -3.56
N ALA A 453 -34.73 11.25 -2.87
CA ALA A 453 -35.73 10.21 -2.62
C ALA A 453 -36.21 9.53 -3.92
N GLY A 454 -36.21 10.24 -5.05
CA GLY A 454 -36.52 9.70 -6.38
C GLY A 454 -35.33 9.11 -7.14
N ARG A 455 -34.09 9.53 -6.83
CA ARG A 455 -32.85 9.07 -7.48
C ARG A 455 -31.91 8.45 -6.45
N THR A 456 -32.13 7.17 -6.17
CA THR A 456 -31.37 6.42 -5.14
C THR A 456 -30.04 5.86 -5.64
N LYS A 457 -29.65 6.09 -6.90
CA LYS A 457 -28.39 5.60 -7.47
C LYS A 457 -27.88 6.51 -8.59
N VAL A 458 -26.59 6.84 -8.52
CA VAL A 458 -25.81 7.43 -9.61
C VAL A 458 -24.68 6.46 -9.97
N THR A 459 -24.35 6.37 -11.25
CA THR A 459 -23.26 5.52 -11.74
C THR A 459 -22.46 6.27 -12.77
N ILE A 460 -21.19 6.47 -12.46
CA ILE A 460 -20.22 7.09 -13.36
C ILE A 460 -19.20 6.00 -13.69
N GLN A 461 -19.12 5.63 -14.96
CA GLN A 461 -18.22 4.57 -15.41
C GLN A 461 -17.47 5.03 -16.65
N HIS A 462 -16.16 4.84 -16.62
CA HIS A 462 -15.27 4.92 -17.77
C HIS A 462 -14.39 3.65 -17.78
N ARG A 463 -13.96 3.19 -18.96
CA ARG A 463 -13.40 1.85 -19.29
C ARG A 463 -12.84 0.99 -18.13
N SER A 464 -12.00 1.54 -17.23
CA SER A 464 -11.35 0.80 -16.12
C SER A 464 -11.66 1.33 -14.70
N VAL A 465 -12.39 2.45 -14.57
CA VAL A 465 -12.72 3.10 -13.29
C VAL A 465 -14.24 3.33 -13.21
N GLY A 466 -14.89 2.80 -12.18
CA GLY A 466 -16.34 2.97 -11.94
C GLY A 466 -16.66 3.46 -10.53
N LEU A 467 -17.70 4.28 -10.39
CA LEU A 467 -18.32 4.72 -9.13
C LEU A 467 -19.73 4.14 -8.97
N HIS A 468 -20.06 3.56 -7.81
CA HIS A 468 -21.37 2.97 -7.49
C HIS A 468 -21.86 3.27 -6.05
N ARG A 469 -23.18 3.50 -5.92
CA ARG A 469 -24.10 3.25 -4.76
C ARG A 469 -24.14 4.29 -3.61
N VAL A 470 -25.33 4.47 -3.03
CA VAL A 470 -25.57 5.18 -1.76
C VAL A 470 -25.17 4.27 -0.61
N THR A 471 -24.35 4.85 0.27
CA THR A 471 -23.71 4.23 1.43
C THR A 471 -22.97 2.94 1.11
N VAL A 472 -21.98 3.04 0.20
CA VAL A 472 -20.71 2.29 0.08
C VAL A 472 -20.08 2.71 -1.26
N LYS A 473 -19.22 3.73 -1.23
CA LYS A 473 -18.57 4.29 -2.43
C LYS A 473 -17.52 3.35 -3.01
N ASN A 474 -17.90 2.50 -3.98
CA ASN A 474 -16.94 1.60 -4.62
C ASN A 474 -16.18 2.26 -5.79
N MET A 475 -14.90 2.60 -5.59
CA MET A 475 -13.97 3.01 -6.66
C MET A 475 -12.98 1.90 -6.98
N TRP A 476 -12.73 1.68 -8.27
CA TRP A 476 -11.85 0.63 -8.78
C TRP A 476 -10.59 1.24 -9.39
N PHE A 477 -9.40 0.82 -8.93
CA PHE A 477 -8.12 1.27 -9.48
C PHE A 477 -7.31 0.11 -10.07
N GLY A 478 -6.62 0.37 -11.19
CA GLY A 478 -5.68 -0.56 -11.81
C GLY A 478 -4.42 -0.79 -10.96
N TYR A 479 -3.84 -1.99 -11.02
CA TYR A 479 -2.76 -2.43 -10.11
C TYR A 479 -1.36 -1.87 -10.43
N GLY A 480 -1.06 -1.58 -11.71
CA GLY A 480 0.31 -1.23 -12.15
C GLY A 480 0.89 0.02 -11.51
N SER A 481 0.10 1.09 -11.39
CA SER A 481 0.55 2.38 -10.83
C SER A 481 0.65 2.37 -9.31
N LEU A 482 -0.16 1.56 -8.63
CA LEU A 482 -0.22 1.50 -7.15
C LEU A 482 0.78 0.50 -6.54
N GLN A 483 1.39 -0.38 -7.35
CA GLN A 483 2.35 -1.39 -6.89
C GLN A 483 3.63 -0.79 -6.31
N ARG A 484 4.14 0.34 -6.83
CA ARG A 484 5.37 0.99 -6.30
C ARG A 484 5.17 1.72 -4.96
N CYS A 485 3.94 1.98 -4.53
CA CYS A 485 3.67 2.57 -3.21
C CYS A 485 4.08 1.63 -2.05
N LEU A 486 4.31 0.34 -2.32
CA LEU A 486 4.85 -0.62 -1.35
C LEU A 486 6.37 -0.47 -1.15
N SER A 487 7.06 0.19 -2.07
CA SER A 487 8.53 0.16 -2.18
C SER A 487 9.20 1.53 -1.94
N GLY A 488 8.47 2.57 -1.52
CA GLY A 488 8.98 3.94 -1.47
C GLY A 488 8.90 4.63 -0.11
N ALA A 489 9.93 4.46 0.73
CA ALA A 489 10.71 5.53 1.37
C ALA A 489 11.68 4.90 2.39
N GLY A 490 12.98 5.16 2.21
CA GLY A 490 14.07 4.60 3.00
C GLY A 490 13.90 4.80 4.51
N SER A 491 13.51 3.72 5.17
CA SER A 491 13.73 3.43 6.57
C SER A 491 13.41 1.96 6.70
N SER A 492 14.36 1.19 7.21
CA SER A 492 14.17 -0.16 7.71
C SER A 492 13.22 -0.16 8.91
N ALA A 493 11.99 0.30 8.72
CA ALA A 493 10.85 -0.14 9.51
C ALA A 493 10.46 -1.50 8.94
N VAL A 494 11.15 -2.52 9.43
CA VAL A 494 10.65 -3.89 9.44
C VAL A 494 9.17 -3.79 9.83
N PHE A 495 8.28 -4.34 9.00
CA PHE A 495 6.91 -4.67 9.42
C PHE A 495 7.02 -5.67 10.57
N GLN A 496 7.28 -5.17 11.78
CA GLN A 496 7.63 -6.00 12.93
C GLN A 496 6.45 -6.25 13.86
N ASP A 497 5.29 -5.64 13.60
CA ASP A 497 4.08 -5.94 14.33
C ASP A 497 3.04 -6.60 13.41
N VAL A 498 2.85 -7.90 13.67
CA VAL A 498 1.75 -8.76 13.21
C VAL A 498 1.84 -9.31 11.78
N ALA A 499 2.92 -10.06 11.50
CA ALA A 499 2.83 -11.23 10.62
C ALA A 499 2.86 -12.48 11.51
N ALA A 500 1.95 -13.43 11.23
CA ALA A 500 1.84 -14.67 11.98
C ALA A 500 3.21 -15.29 12.24
N SER A 501 3.46 -15.65 13.51
CA SER A 501 4.61 -16.41 13.95
C SER A 501 4.62 -17.76 13.23
N ASP A 502 5.30 -17.84 12.09
CA ASP A 502 5.82 -19.09 11.57
C ASP A 502 7.27 -18.90 11.15
N GLY A 503 8.09 -19.89 11.50
CA GLY A 503 9.53 -19.76 11.65
C GLY A 503 10.27 -19.34 10.37
N GLY A 504 11.15 -18.34 10.52
CA GLY A 504 12.43 -18.29 9.82
C GLY A 504 12.48 -18.06 8.30
N GLN A 505 11.37 -17.90 7.58
CA GLN A 505 11.41 -17.63 6.14
C GLN A 505 11.41 -16.12 5.82
N LYS A 506 12.43 -15.67 5.06
CA LYS A 506 12.54 -14.29 4.57
C LYS A 506 11.62 -14.07 3.36
N TYR A 507 10.76 -13.07 3.47
CA TYR A 507 9.89 -12.58 2.40
C TYR A 507 10.71 -11.82 1.35
N LEU A 508 10.48 -12.08 0.06
CA LEU A 508 11.22 -11.41 -1.02
C LEU A 508 10.52 -10.12 -1.49
N SER A 509 9.22 -10.20 -1.78
CA SER A 509 8.46 -9.07 -2.28
C SER A 509 6.96 -9.26 -2.02
N THR A 510 6.30 -8.16 -1.71
CA THR A 510 4.84 -8.09 -1.61
C THR A 510 4.34 -7.31 -2.82
N THR A 511 3.42 -7.88 -3.59
CA THR A 511 2.90 -7.27 -4.83
C THR A 511 1.38 -7.24 -4.82
N VAL A 512 0.75 -6.16 -5.31
CA VAL A 512 -0.72 -6.08 -5.38
C VAL A 512 -1.20 -7.06 -6.45
N GLY A 513 -1.92 -8.11 -6.07
CA GLY A 513 -2.37 -9.18 -6.98
C GLY A 513 -3.79 -8.99 -7.55
N THR A 514 -4.45 -7.90 -7.17
CA THR A 514 -5.87 -7.62 -7.45
C THR A 514 -6.10 -6.15 -7.81
N ALA A 515 -7.31 -5.82 -8.28
CA ALA A 515 -7.74 -4.42 -8.33
C ALA A 515 -7.96 -3.88 -6.91
N VAL A 516 -7.76 -2.58 -6.72
CA VAL A 516 -8.04 -1.90 -5.45
C VAL A 516 -9.49 -1.44 -5.45
N ILE A 517 -10.22 -1.73 -4.37
CA ILE A 517 -11.59 -1.27 -4.15
C ILE A 517 -11.65 -0.32 -2.96
N SER A 518 -12.16 0.90 -3.15
CA SER A 518 -12.52 1.79 -2.03
C SER A 518 -13.94 1.53 -1.58
N SER A 519 -14.29 1.75 -0.32
CA SER A 519 -15.69 1.74 0.14
C SER A 519 -15.83 2.66 1.34
N ALA A 520 -16.73 3.64 1.26
CA ALA A 520 -17.08 4.52 2.39
C ALA A 520 -18.60 4.67 2.52
N LEU A 521 -19.07 4.58 3.77
CA LEU A 521 -20.45 4.88 4.17
C LEU A 521 -20.50 6.33 4.66
N LEU A 522 -21.48 7.13 4.23
CA LEU A 522 -21.68 8.49 4.74
C LEU A 522 -23.08 8.61 5.35
N SER A 523 -23.16 9.09 6.59
CA SER A 523 -24.40 9.58 7.21
C SER A 523 -24.19 11.04 7.57
N ASP A 524 -25.15 11.91 7.26
CA ASP A 524 -25.05 13.35 7.57
C ASP A 524 -23.71 13.97 7.13
N TYR A 525 -23.22 13.54 5.97
CA TYR A 525 -21.94 13.94 5.38
C TYR A 525 -20.67 13.55 6.18
N GLN A 526 -20.79 12.70 7.19
CA GLN A 526 -19.68 12.08 7.93
C GLN A 526 -19.48 10.62 7.56
N GLU A 527 -18.22 10.19 7.40
CA GLU A 527 -17.89 8.80 7.11
C GLU A 527 -18.14 7.93 8.34
N ILE A 528 -19.02 6.92 8.22
CA ILE A 528 -19.25 5.93 9.27
C ILE A 528 -18.43 4.68 8.96
N SER A 529 -17.68 4.23 9.96
CA SER A 529 -16.96 2.95 9.89
C SER A 529 -17.91 1.78 10.14
N THR A 530 -18.03 0.88 9.16
CA THR A 530 -18.81 -0.37 9.29
C THR A 530 -17.99 -1.59 8.91
N SER A 531 -18.32 -2.77 9.41
CA SER A 531 -17.68 -4.00 8.94
C SER A 531 -18.08 -4.34 7.49
N VAL A 532 -17.11 -4.80 6.69
CA VAL A 532 -17.30 -5.11 5.26
C VAL A 532 -16.72 -6.48 4.95
N ARG A 533 -17.46 -7.26 4.16
CA ARG A 533 -16.97 -8.48 3.51
C ARG A 533 -16.84 -8.23 2.02
N TYR A 534 -15.64 -8.41 1.46
CA TYR A 534 -15.40 -8.23 0.03
C TYR A 534 -14.70 -9.45 -0.57
N ARG A 535 -14.88 -9.60 -1.88
CA ARG A 535 -14.24 -10.66 -2.67
C ARG A 535 -13.59 -10.04 -3.89
N LEU A 536 -12.30 -10.29 -4.07
CA LEU A 536 -11.53 -9.80 -5.21
C LEU A 536 -11.04 -10.96 -6.07
N GLN A 537 -11.18 -10.81 -7.38
CA GLN A 537 -10.71 -11.76 -8.36
C GLN A 537 -9.24 -11.50 -8.68
N HIS A 538 -8.43 -12.56 -8.70
CA HIS A 538 -7.01 -12.47 -9.06
C HIS A 538 -6.88 -12.20 -10.55
N ARG A 539 -6.05 -11.23 -10.94
CA ARG A 539 -5.86 -10.86 -12.35
C ARG A 539 -4.89 -11.78 -13.09
N VAL A 540 -4.06 -12.54 -12.37
CA VAL A 540 -3.04 -13.41 -12.98
C VAL A 540 -3.10 -14.81 -12.38
N GLN A 541 -3.38 -15.81 -13.23
CA GLN A 541 -3.27 -17.23 -12.90
C GLN A 541 -1.80 -17.64 -13.02
N TRP A 542 -1.03 -17.53 -11.93
CA TRP A 542 0.33 -18.05 -11.90
C TRP A 542 0.31 -19.53 -11.52
N MET A 543 0.81 -20.37 -12.42
CA MET A 543 0.97 -21.80 -12.16
C MET A 543 2.23 -22.03 -11.31
N VAL A 544 2.04 -22.60 -10.11
CA VAL A 544 3.05 -23.38 -9.34
C VAL A 544 4.10 -22.64 -8.49
N ILE A 545 3.73 -21.62 -7.69
CA ILE A 545 4.58 -21.18 -6.56
C ILE A 545 3.74 -21.14 -5.27
N SER A 546 4.32 -21.55 -4.14
CA SER A 546 3.71 -21.42 -2.81
C SER A 546 3.50 -19.94 -2.51
N MET A 547 2.28 -19.45 -2.71
CA MET A 547 1.89 -18.06 -2.53
C MET A 547 0.98 -17.94 -1.32
N CYS A 548 1.26 -16.96 -0.45
CA CYS A 548 0.34 -16.58 0.62
C CYS A 548 -0.41 -15.31 0.20
N PHE A 549 -1.74 -15.37 0.25
CA PHE A 549 -2.60 -14.22 0.01
C PHE A 549 -2.95 -13.57 1.35
N LEU A 550 -2.76 -12.26 1.45
CA LEU A 550 -3.08 -11.48 2.64
C LEU A 550 -4.02 -10.33 2.28
N CYS A 551 -5.00 -10.09 3.15
CA CYS A 551 -5.94 -8.97 3.02
C CYS A 551 -5.33 -7.73 3.65
N PHE A 552 -5.23 -6.65 2.88
CA PHE A 552 -4.72 -5.38 3.38
C PHE A 552 -5.72 -4.25 3.13
N LEU A 553 -5.67 -3.28 4.04
CA LEU A 553 -6.26 -1.97 3.89
C LEU A 553 -5.16 -0.95 3.60
N LEU A 554 -5.53 0.19 3.03
CA LEU A 554 -4.64 1.33 2.93
C LEU A 554 -4.85 2.31 4.09
N HIS A 555 -3.83 2.49 4.91
CA HIS A 555 -3.78 3.47 5.99
C HIS A 555 -3.07 4.74 5.49
N VAL A 556 -3.78 5.86 5.40
CA VAL A 556 -3.22 7.12 4.90
C VAL A 556 -2.70 7.95 6.07
N SER A 557 -1.37 7.94 6.30
CA SER A 557 -0.74 8.77 7.32
C SER A 557 -0.52 10.22 6.84
N PRO A 558 -0.78 11.24 7.68
CA PRO A 558 -0.50 12.64 7.37
C PRO A 558 0.96 12.92 7.04
N ASP A 559 1.93 12.15 7.53
CA ASP A 559 3.36 12.48 7.42
C ASP A 559 4.18 11.54 6.52
N ALA A 560 3.76 10.27 6.39
CA ALA A 560 4.48 9.21 5.68
C ALA A 560 3.84 8.76 4.35
N GLY A 561 2.63 9.22 4.03
CA GLY A 561 1.86 8.75 2.87
C GLY A 561 0.98 7.54 3.16
N GLY A 562 0.43 6.94 2.09
CA GLY A 562 -0.42 5.76 2.20
C GLY A 562 0.41 4.51 2.40
N MET A 563 0.18 3.77 3.48
CA MET A 563 0.83 2.49 3.78
C MET A 563 -0.21 1.38 3.83
N TRP A 564 0.10 0.22 3.26
CA TRP A 564 -0.77 -0.95 3.39
C TRP A 564 -0.64 -1.53 4.80
N SER A 565 -1.77 -1.85 5.44
CA SER A 565 -1.86 -2.44 6.78
C SER A 565 -2.80 -3.66 6.77
N THR A 566 -2.57 -4.64 7.63
CA THR A 566 -3.48 -5.79 7.86
C THR A 566 -4.43 -5.56 9.04
N ALA A 567 -4.30 -4.44 9.75
CA ALA A 567 -5.01 -4.18 11.00
C ALA A 567 -6.53 -4.24 10.81
N GLY A 568 -7.21 -5.15 11.52
CA GLY A 568 -8.67 -5.28 11.43
C GLY A 568 -9.19 -5.98 10.18
N CYS A 569 -8.32 -6.54 9.34
CA CYS A 569 -8.68 -7.34 8.15
C CYS A 569 -8.18 -8.79 8.27
N SER A 570 -9.00 -9.76 7.88
CA SER A 570 -8.65 -11.18 7.87
C SER A 570 -9.13 -11.90 6.60
N VAL A 571 -8.37 -12.91 6.18
CA VAL A 571 -8.74 -13.77 5.06
C VAL A 571 -9.81 -14.74 5.54
N VAL A 572 -10.95 -14.76 4.85
CA VAL A 572 -12.04 -15.70 5.11
C VAL A 572 -11.88 -16.96 4.26
N THR A 573 -11.59 -16.79 2.97
CA THR A 573 -11.50 -17.90 2.02
C THR A 573 -10.54 -17.53 0.90
N SER A 574 -9.62 -18.43 0.57
CA SER A 574 -8.73 -18.28 -0.57
C SER A 574 -9.06 -19.36 -1.60
N LEU A 575 -9.43 -18.93 -2.81
CA LEU A 575 -9.63 -19.79 -3.98
C LEU A 575 -8.57 -19.43 -5.03
N PRO A 576 -8.26 -20.35 -5.98
CA PRO A 576 -7.27 -20.10 -7.02
C PRO A 576 -7.49 -18.78 -7.78
N ASP A 577 -8.75 -18.47 -8.09
CA ASP A 577 -9.11 -17.30 -8.89
C ASP A 577 -9.60 -16.10 -8.07
N SER A 578 -9.78 -16.24 -6.74
CA SER A 578 -10.29 -15.15 -5.93
C SER A 578 -10.06 -15.33 -4.43
N THR A 579 -9.86 -14.22 -3.72
CA THR A 579 -9.76 -14.21 -2.26
C THR A 579 -10.90 -13.39 -1.65
N ALA A 580 -11.53 -13.95 -0.61
CA ALA A 580 -12.56 -13.29 0.19
C ALA A 580 -11.99 -12.84 1.53
N CYS A 581 -12.23 -11.58 1.88
CA CYS A 581 -11.71 -10.91 3.06
C CYS A 581 -12.84 -10.35 3.92
N PHE A 582 -12.61 -10.29 5.22
CA PHE A 582 -13.45 -9.59 6.19
C PHE A 582 -12.63 -8.47 6.82
N CYS A 583 -13.17 -7.26 6.86
CA CYS A 583 -12.58 -6.14 7.59
C CYS A 583 -13.62 -5.53 8.54
N ASN A 584 -13.20 -5.12 9.74
CA ASN A 584 -14.09 -4.55 10.75
C ASN A 584 -14.37 -3.04 10.59
N HIS A 585 -14.00 -2.46 9.45
CA HIS A 585 -14.12 -1.03 9.14
C HIS A 585 -14.23 -0.83 7.62
N THR A 586 -14.64 0.37 7.18
CA THR A 586 -14.73 0.78 5.76
C THR A 586 -13.51 1.59 5.35
N THR A 587 -12.66 1.08 4.45
CA THR A 587 -11.46 1.76 3.93
C THR A 587 -11.18 1.36 2.46
N ASN A 588 -10.01 1.73 1.92
CA ASN A 588 -9.53 1.22 0.64
C ASN A 588 -8.89 -0.17 0.84
N PHE A 589 -9.32 -1.15 0.06
CA PHE A 589 -8.96 -2.56 0.20
C PHE A 589 -8.25 -3.10 -1.05
N ALA A 590 -7.27 -3.98 -0.83
CA ALA A 590 -6.66 -4.80 -1.88
C ALA A 590 -6.12 -6.11 -1.31
N VAL A 591 -6.01 -7.14 -2.17
CA VAL A 591 -5.30 -8.37 -1.83
C VAL A 591 -3.87 -8.28 -2.34
N LEU A 592 -2.92 -8.45 -1.43
CA LEU A 592 -1.49 -8.51 -1.68
C LEU A 592 -1.03 -9.97 -1.77
N LEU A 593 -0.21 -10.23 -2.78
CA LEU A 593 0.47 -11.49 -3.03
C LEU A 593 1.87 -11.42 -2.42
N GLN A 594 2.15 -12.27 -1.44
CA GLN A 594 3.51 -12.48 -0.95
C GLN A 594 4.21 -13.55 -1.78
N VAL A 595 5.29 -13.14 -2.44
CA VAL A 595 6.15 -14.02 -3.22
C VAL A 595 7.26 -14.53 -2.31
N TYR A 596 7.22 -15.83 -2.02
CA TYR A 596 8.38 -16.53 -1.48
C TYR A 596 9.30 -16.88 -2.65
N GLU A 597 10.48 -16.28 -2.69
CA GLU A 597 11.55 -16.89 -3.48
C GLU A 597 12.10 -18.07 -2.68
N MET A 598 12.28 -19.20 -3.35
CA MET A 598 13.21 -20.22 -2.92
C MET A 598 14.65 -19.70 -3.17
N GLN A 599 15.01 -18.54 -2.60
CA GLN A 599 16.33 -17.91 -2.71
C GLN A 599 17.30 -18.72 -1.85
N ARG A 600 18.25 -19.40 -2.51
CA ARG A 600 19.34 -20.13 -1.84
C ARG A 600 20.04 -19.20 -0.87
N THR A 601 20.26 -19.63 0.37
CA THR A 601 21.02 -18.81 1.32
C THR A 601 22.46 -18.65 0.83
N THR A 602 23.11 -17.52 1.11
CA THR A 602 24.53 -17.28 0.74
C THR A 602 25.48 -18.36 1.25
N LYS A 603 25.14 -19.01 2.38
CA LYS A 603 25.87 -20.16 2.92
C LYS A 603 25.66 -21.43 2.09
N GLU A 604 24.44 -21.69 1.64
CA GLU A 604 24.12 -22.82 0.75
C GLU A 604 24.71 -22.64 -0.65
N GLU A 605 24.71 -21.43 -1.19
CA GLU A 605 25.32 -21.12 -2.49
C GLU A 605 26.84 -21.37 -2.46
N LEU A 606 27.53 -20.89 -1.42
CA LEU A 606 28.96 -21.14 -1.22
C LEU A 606 29.26 -22.64 -1.05
N THR A 607 28.39 -23.36 -0.32
CA THR A 607 28.51 -24.81 -0.13
C THR A 607 28.35 -25.55 -1.47
N LEU A 608 27.36 -25.16 -2.27
CA LEU A 608 27.07 -25.77 -3.57
C LEU A 608 28.20 -25.51 -4.57
N GLN A 609 28.75 -24.28 -4.59
CA GLN A 609 29.90 -23.92 -5.42
C GLN A 609 31.14 -24.73 -5.03
N THR A 610 31.42 -24.87 -3.72
CA THR A 610 32.56 -25.64 -3.21
C THR A 610 32.44 -27.12 -3.58
N LEU A 611 31.26 -27.72 -3.39
CA LEU A 611 31.01 -29.11 -3.75
C LEU A 611 31.10 -29.36 -5.27
N THR A 612 30.59 -28.43 -6.07
CA THR A 612 30.69 -28.52 -7.54
C THR A 612 32.14 -28.43 -7.99
N PHE A 613 32.93 -27.53 -7.41
CA PHE A 613 34.36 -27.38 -7.73
C PHE A 613 35.15 -28.66 -7.41
N ILE A 614 35.00 -29.19 -6.18
CA ILE A 614 35.67 -30.44 -5.77
C ILE A 614 35.21 -31.62 -6.62
N GLY A 615 33.89 -31.75 -6.82
CA GLY A 615 33.29 -32.85 -7.58
C GLY A 615 33.71 -32.87 -9.05
N CYS A 616 33.64 -31.73 -9.74
CA CYS A 616 34.10 -31.59 -11.12
C CYS A 616 35.61 -31.80 -11.24
N GLY A 617 36.42 -31.35 -10.27
CA GLY A 617 37.87 -31.57 -10.27
C GLY A 617 38.26 -33.06 -10.22
N VAL A 618 37.59 -33.85 -9.37
CA VAL A 618 37.80 -35.31 -9.29
C VAL A 618 37.37 -36.01 -10.58
N SER A 619 36.19 -35.66 -11.11
CA SER A 619 35.67 -36.19 -12.38
C SER A 619 36.62 -35.90 -13.54
N PHE A 620 37.07 -34.65 -13.67
CA PHE A 620 37.97 -34.19 -14.71
C PHE A 620 39.30 -34.96 -14.70
N CYS A 621 39.94 -35.11 -13.54
CA CYS A 621 41.17 -35.89 -13.41
C CYS A 621 40.99 -37.35 -13.87
N ALA A 622 39.88 -38.00 -13.49
CA ALA A 622 39.58 -39.37 -13.89
C ALA A 622 39.36 -39.49 -15.42
N LEU A 623 38.65 -38.52 -16.03
CA LEU A 623 38.41 -38.48 -17.47
C LEU A 623 39.70 -38.25 -18.27
N ILE A 624 40.57 -37.34 -17.81
CA ILE A 624 41.87 -37.09 -18.45
C ILE A 624 42.77 -38.33 -18.41
N VAL A 625 42.86 -39.00 -17.26
CA VAL A 625 43.62 -40.26 -17.16
C VAL A 625 43.05 -41.32 -18.10
N THR A 626 41.72 -41.46 -18.17
CA THR A 626 41.04 -42.37 -19.11
C THR A 626 41.40 -42.05 -20.57
N PHE A 627 41.37 -40.77 -20.93
CA PHE A 627 41.67 -40.30 -22.27
C PHE A 627 43.14 -40.57 -22.66
N ILE A 628 44.08 -40.26 -21.77
CA ILE A 628 45.51 -40.54 -21.97
C ILE A 628 45.75 -42.04 -22.13
N LEU A 629 45.12 -42.89 -21.32
CA LEU A 629 45.23 -44.35 -21.45
C LEU A 629 44.73 -44.83 -22.82
N PHE A 630 43.62 -44.28 -23.33
CA PHE A 630 43.06 -44.64 -24.63
C PHE A 630 43.91 -44.19 -25.83
N LEU A 631 44.75 -43.17 -25.65
CA LEU A 631 45.74 -42.73 -26.63
C LEU A 631 47.04 -43.54 -26.52
N ALA A 632 47.59 -43.68 -25.31
CA ALA A 632 48.88 -44.30 -25.05
C ALA A 632 48.89 -45.83 -25.25
N VAL A 633 47.79 -46.52 -24.94
CA VAL A 633 47.68 -47.98 -25.04
C VAL A 633 47.35 -48.44 -26.47
N GLY A 634 47.06 -47.52 -27.40
CA GLY A 634 46.83 -47.87 -28.80
C GLY A 634 45.70 -48.87 -28.99
N VAL A 635 44.62 -48.76 -28.20
CA VAL A 635 43.46 -49.66 -28.25
C VAL A 635 42.94 -49.75 -29.70
N PRO A 636 42.65 -50.97 -30.23
CA PRO A 636 42.16 -51.14 -31.60
C PRO A 636 40.99 -50.21 -31.90
N LYS A 637 41.03 -49.55 -33.07
CA LYS A 637 39.97 -48.63 -33.50
C LYS A 637 38.67 -49.40 -33.73
N SER A 638 37.77 -49.38 -32.74
CA SER A 638 36.41 -49.90 -32.82
C SER A 638 35.41 -48.74 -32.78
N GLU A 639 34.25 -48.88 -33.43
CA GLU A 639 33.18 -47.86 -33.41
C GLU A 639 32.84 -47.41 -31.98
N ARG A 640 32.77 -48.37 -31.04
CA ARG A 640 32.51 -48.10 -29.62
C ARG A 640 33.62 -47.27 -28.97
N THR A 641 34.88 -47.65 -29.19
CA THR A 641 36.03 -46.94 -28.61
C THR A 641 36.16 -45.52 -29.18
N THR A 642 35.78 -45.29 -30.43
CA THR A 642 35.79 -43.96 -31.05
C THR A 642 34.68 -43.07 -30.50
N VAL A 643 33.47 -43.60 -30.31
CA VAL A 643 32.36 -42.88 -29.66
C VAL A 643 32.74 -42.46 -28.23
N HIS A 644 33.27 -43.39 -27.42
CA HIS A 644 33.68 -43.06 -26.06
C HIS A 644 34.83 -42.03 -26.00
N LYS A 645 35.81 -42.11 -26.93
CA LYS A 645 36.88 -41.10 -27.01
C LYS A 645 36.33 -39.68 -27.22
N ASN A 646 35.35 -39.52 -28.11
CA ASN A 646 34.72 -38.23 -28.37
C ASN A 646 33.84 -37.78 -27.19
N LEU A 647 33.08 -38.69 -26.58
CA LEU A 647 32.26 -38.40 -25.40
C LEU A 647 33.11 -37.94 -24.20
N ILE A 648 34.20 -38.67 -23.90
CA ILE A 648 35.14 -38.33 -22.83
C ILE A 648 35.78 -36.97 -23.08
N PHE A 649 36.19 -36.71 -24.33
CA PHE A 649 36.77 -35.41 -24.70
C PHE A 649 35.77 -34.26 -24.51
N ALA A 650 34.52 -34.42 -24.98
CA ALA A 650 33.48 -33.41 -24.83
C ALA A 650 33.14 -33.13 -23.36
N LEU A 651 33.01 -34.19 -22.53
CA LEU A 651 32.77 -34.05 -21.09
C LEU A 651 33.95 -33.40 -20.36
N ALA A 652 35.19 -33.81 -20.64
CA ALA A 652 36.37 -33.21 -20.02
C ALA A 652 36.54 -31.73 -20.39
N ALA A 653 36.26 -31.36 -21.64
CA ALA A 653 36.29 -29.96 -22.07
C ALA A 653 35.18 -29.13 -21.41
N ALA A 654 33.97 -29.67 -21.28
CA ALA A 654 32.86 -29.01 -20.60
C ALA A 654 33.15 -28.79 -19.11
N GLU A 655 33.66 -29.81 -18.40
CA GLU A 655 34.03 -29.71 -16.99
C GLU A 655 35.19 -28.72 -16.75
N ALA A 656 36.19 -28.71 -17.64
CA ALA A 656 37.29 -27.73 -17.56
C ALA A 656 36.78 -26.29 -17.71
N LEU A 657 35.87 -26.04 -18.66
CA LEU A 657 35.27 -24.73 -18.87
C LEU A 657 34.34 -24.33 -17.73
N LEU A 658 33.61 -25.28 -17.12
CA LEU A 658 32.84 -25.03 -15.90
C LEU A 658 33.73 -24.52 -14.77
N MET A 659 34.89 -25.14 -14.53
CA MET A 659 35.83 -24.69 -13.51
C MET A 659 36.42 -23.31 -13.84
N PHE A 660 36.69 -23.03 -15.12
CA PHE A 660 37.22 -21.74 -15.56
C PHE A 660 36.18 -20.61 -15.54
N SER A 661 34.88 -20.93 -15.51
CA SER A 661 33.78 -19.95 -15.57
C SER A 661 33.82 -18.93 -14.42
N GLU A 662 34.28 -19.33 -13.24
CA GLU A 662 34.41 -18.45 -12.07
C GLU A 662 35.49 -17.37 -12.27
N LEU A 663 36.62 -17.72 -12.89
CA LEU A 663 37.69 -16.77 -13.21
C LEU A 663 37.27 -15.81 -14.34
N ALA A 664 36.41 -16.28 -15.24
CA ALA A 664 35.92 -15.53 -16.40
C ALA A 664 34.86 -14.46 -16.06
N LYS A 665 34.22 -14.50 -14.88
CA LYS A 665 33.17 -13.55 -14.46
C LYS A 665 33.62 -12.08 -14.50
N THR A 666 34.92 -11.83 -14.33
CA THR A 666 35.49 -10.48 -14.28
C THR A 666 35.57 -9.79 -15.64
N ASN A 667 35.58 -10.54 -16.74
CA ASN A 667 35.71 -9.99 -18.08
C ASN A 667 34.54 -10.43 -18.96
N GLN A 668 33.70 -9.49 -19.35
CA GLN A 668 32.47 -9.74 -20.10
C GLN A 668 32.70 -10.49 -21.43
N VAL A 669 33.79 -10.20 -22.15
CA VAL A 669 34.13 -10.88 -23.41
C VAL A 669 34.55 -12.32 -23.18
N VAL A 670 35.34 -12.56 -22.12
CA VAL A 670 35.78 -13.90 -21.73
C VAL A 670 34.59 -14.71 -21.22
N CYS A 671 33.73 -14.10 -20.40
CA CYS A 671 32.50 -14.72 -19.89
C CYS A 671 31.55 -15.15 -21.02
N PHE A 672 31.36 -14.30 -22.04
CA PHE A 672 30.60 -14.64 -23.24
C PHE A 672 31.22 -15.82 -24.00
N THR A 673 32.53 -15.76 -24.23
CA THR A 673 33.28 -16.81 -24.95
C THR A 673 33.20 -18.15 -24.22
N VAL A 674 33.42 -18.14 -22.90
CA VAL A 674 33.29 -19.33 -22.04
C VAL A 674 31.85 -19.87 -22.10
N THR A 675 30.84 -19.01 -22.01
CA THR A 675 29.42 -19.43 -22.11
C THR A 675 29.11 -20.11 -23.45
N ALA A 676 29.63 -19.57 -24.57
CA ALA A 676 29.43 -20.15 -25.90
C ALA A 676 30.09 -21.53 -26.03
N PHE A 677 31.34 -21.68 -25.59
CA PHE A 677 32.02 -22.97 -25.59
C PHE A 677 31.39 -23.98 -24.62
N LEU A 678 30.94 -23.52 -23.45
CA LEU A 678 30.27 -24.37 -22.46
C LEU A 678 28.96 -24.93 -23.03
N HIS A 679 28.17 -24.09 -23.71
CA HIS A 679 26.97 -24.53 -24.43
C HIS A 679 27.31 -25.59 -25.50
N LEU A 680 28.36 -25.35 -26.30
CA LEU A 680 28.80 -26.26 -27.35
C LEU A 680 29.25 -27.62 -26.80
N PHE A 681 30.12 -27.65 -25.80
CA PHE A 681 30.69 -28.90 -25.29
C PHE A 681 29.68 -29.72 -24.49
N PHE A 682 28.78 -29.09 -23.72
CA PHE A 682 27.69 -29.83 -23.09
C PHE A 682 26.73 -30.41 -24.13
N MET A 683 26.33 -29.63 -25.14
CA MET A 683 25.49 -30.15 -26.21
C MET A 683 26.17 -31.25 -27.02
N ALA A 684 27.48 -31.16 -27.25
CA ALA A 684 28.26 -32.22 -27.87
C ALA A 684 28.32 -33.47 -26.99
N ALA A 685 28.50 -33.34 -25.68
CA ALA A 685 28.45 -34.47 -24.76
C ALA A 685 27.10 -35.20 -24.84
N PHE A 686 25.98 -34.47 -24.76
CA PHE A 686 24.65 -35.06 -24.92
C PHE A 686 24.42 -35.68 -26.31
N SER A 687 24.91 -35.04 -27.37
CA SER A 687 24.79 -35.58 -28.74
C SER A 687 25.61 -36.87 -28.90
N TRP A 688 26.78 -36.98 -28.28
CA TRP A 688 27.57 -38.22 -28.23
C TRP A 688 26.94 -39.28 -27.33
N MET A 689 26.24 -38.91 -26.24
CA MET A 689 25.42 -39.84 -25.45
C MET A 689 24.22 -40.38 -26.26
N LEU A 690 23.62 -39.56 -27.12
CA LEU A 690 22.60 -40.02 -28.08
C LEU A 690 23.20 -41.02 -29.07
N VAL A 691 24.36 -40.69 -29.66
CA VAL A 691 25.08 -41.59 -30.57
C VAL A 691 25.43 -42.91 -29.88
N GLU A 692 25.79 -42.88 -28.60
CA GLU A 692 26.03 -44.08 -27.82
C GLU A 692 24.75 -44.93 -27.67
N GLY A 693 23.60 -44.30 -27.39
CA GLY A 693 22.29 -44.96 -27.43
C GLY A 693 21.99 -45.59 -28.80
N LEU A 694 22.18 -44.84 -29.88
CA LEU A 694 21.96 -45.33 -31.25
C LEU A 694 22.92 -46.47 -31.65
N LEU A 695 24.15 -46.45 -31.14
CA LEU A 695 25.12 -47.53 -31.31
C LEU A 695 24.64 -48.81 -30.62
N LEU A 696 24.10 -48.71 -29.40
CA LEU A 696 23.49 -49.86 -28.70
C LEU A 696 22.25 -50.38 -29.43
N TRP A 697 21.38 -49.48 -29.91
CA TRP A 697 20.20 -49.83 -30.70
C TRP A 697 20.57 -50.60 -31.98
N SER A 698 21.57 -50.10 -32.71
CA SER A 698 22.01 -50.72 -33.96
C SER A 698 22.62 -52.10 -33.72
N LYS A 699 23.37 -52.29 -32.63
CA LYS A 699 23.95 -53.61 -32.31
C LYS A 699 22.94 -54.64 -31.79
N VAL A 700 21.88 -54.21 -31.11
CA VAL A 700 20.91 -55.13 -30.46
C VAL A 700 19.64 -55.36 -31.29
N VAL A 701 19.19 -54.35 -32.06
CA VAL A 701 17.87 -54.34 -32.71
C VAL A 701 17.97 -54.17 -34.23
N ALA A 702 18.84 -53.29 -34.73
CA ALA A 702 18.89 -52.93 -36.15
C ALA A 702 20.21 -53.38 -36.84
N VAL A 703 20.27 -54.65 -37.23
CA VAL A 703 21.48 -55.34 -37.74
C VAL A 703 21.95 -54.87 -39.15
N ASN A 704 21.29 -53.89 -39.78
CA ASN A 704 21.30 -53.76 -41.25
C ASN A 704 21.88 -52.45 -41.82
N MET A 705 23.11 -52.05 -41.44
CA MET A 705 23.85 -50.93 -42.07
C MET A 705 25.35 -51.21 -42.16
N SER A 706 26.02 -50.78 -43.25
CA SER A 706 27.47 -50.83 -43.43
C SER A 706 28.21 -49.93 -42.42
N GLU A 707 29.32 -50.42 -41.83
CA GLU A 707 30.03 -49.77 -40.72
C GLU A 707 30.52 -48.33 -41.04
N ASP A 708 31.10 -48.10 -42.22
CA ASP A 708 31.66 -46.79 -42.59
C ASP A 708 30.59 -45.69 -42.74
N ARG A 709 29.45 -46.01 -43.35
CA ARG A 709 28.34 -45.05 -43.54
C ARG A 709 27.71 -44.68 -42.20
N ARG A 710 27.63 -45.64 -41.28
CA ARG A 710 27.13 -45.45 -39.91
C ARG A 710 28.03 -44.53 -39.10
N MET A 711 29.35 -44.71 -39.18
CA MET A 711 30.28 -43.85 -38.46
C MET A 711 30.28 -42.40 -38.96
N LYS A 712 30.13 -42.16 -40.28
CA LYS A 712 29.97 -40.80 -40.82
C LYS A 712 28.70 -40.12 -40.28
N PHE A 713 27.58 -40.83 -40.24
CA PHE A 713 26.34 -40.32 -39.64
C PHE A 713 26.53 -39.95 -38.17
N TYR A 714 27.21 -40.80 -37.39
CA TYR A 714 27.51 -40.53 -35.98
C TYR A 714 28.37 -39.28 -35.75
N TYR A 715 29.36 -39.01 -36.59
CA TYR A 715 30.14 -37.78 -36.49
C TYR A 715 29.32 -36.52 -36.83
N VAL A 716 28.45 -36.60 -37.84
CA VAL A 716 27.53 -35.50 -38.18
C VAL A 716 26.54 -35.24 -37.04
N THR A 717 25.99 -36.29 -36.44
CA THR A 717 25.09 -36.15 -35.28
C THR A 717 25.83 -35.68 -34.03
N GLY A 718 27.03 -36.21 -33.73
CA GLY A 718 27.76 -35.94 -32.50
C GLY A 718 28.38 -34.54 -32.42
N TRP A 719 28.90 -34.01 -33.53
CA TRP A 719 29.53 -32.67 -33.57
C TRP A 719 28.76 -31.66 -34.42
N GLY A 720 28.12 -32.08 -35.51
CA GLY A 720 27.39 -31.18 -36.41
C GLY A 720 26.13 -30.60 -35.77
N LEU A 721 25.32 -31.44 -35.11
CA LEU A 721 24.09 -31.00 -34.44
C LEU A 721 24.35 -29.93 -33.35
N PRO A 722 25.32 -30.10 -32.41
CA PRO A 722 25.68 -29.04 -31.46
C PRO A 722 26.08 -27.72 -32.11
N VAL A 723 26.92 -27.76 -33.16
CA VAL A 723 27.39 -26.54 -33.85
C VAL A 723 26.23 -25.78 -34.47
N VAL A 724 25.27 -26.48 -35.08
CA VAL A 724 24.07 -25.87 -35.67
C VAL A 724 23.20 -25.21 -34.58
N ILE A 725 22.91 -25.93 -33.49
CA ILE A 725 22.06 -25.41 -32.39
C ILE A 725 22.68 -24.16 -31.79
N VAL A 726 23.97 -24.22 -31.45
CA VAL A 726 24.69 -23.09 -30.85
C VAL A 726 24.78 -21.93 -31.82
N GLY A 727 25.12 -22.17 -33.08
CA GLY A 727 25.22 -21.14 -34.12
C GLY A 727 23.91 -20.38 -34.35
N VAL A 728 22.78 -21.10 -34.44
CA VAL A 728 21.45 -20.49 -34.55
C VAL A 728 21.13 -19.66 -33.31
N THR A 729 21.41 -20.19 -32.12
CA THR A 729 21.11 -19.50 -30.85
C THR A 729 21.92 -18.20 -30.71
N LEU A 730 23.20 -18.21 -31.11
CA LEU A 730 24.05 -17.02 -31.15
C LEU A 730 23.56 -15.98 -32.15
N ALA A 731 23.09 -16.42 -33.34
CA ALA A 731 22.59 -15.54 -34.37
C ALA A 731 21.27 -14.85 -33.96
N THR A 732 20.37 -15.56 -33.27
CA THR A 732 19.07 -15.01 -32.88
C THR A 732 19.09 -14.19 -31.60
N SER A 733 20.01 -14.47 -30.68
CA SER A 733 19.90 -14.03 -29.28
C SER A 733 21.20 -13.43 -28.70
N PHE A 734 22.03 -12.80 -29.53
CA PHE A 734 23.37 -12.29 -29.15
C PHE A 734 23.36 -11.41 -27.88
N ASN A 735 22.47 -10.41 -27.81
CA ASN A 735 22.44 -9.42 -26.70
C ASN A 735 21.87 -9.97 -25.38
N LYS A 736 21.22 -11.15 -25.39
CA LYS A 736 20.59 -11.77 -24.21
C LYS A 736 21.13 -13.17 -23.92
N TYR A 737 22.27 -13.52 -24.53
CA TYR A 737 22.83 -14.87 -24.50
C TYR A 737 23.37 -15.25 -23.12
N VAL A 738 23.98 -14.30 -22.40
CA VAL A 738 24.67 -14.50 -21.11
C VAL A 738 23.83 -13.95 -19.94
N ALA A 739 23.92 -14.56 -18.76
CA ALA A 739 23.30 -14.08 -17.52
C ALA A 739 24.14 -12.99 -16.82
N ASP A 740 23.49 -12.05 -16.12
CA ASP A 740 24.15 -10.84 -15.60
C ASP A 740 25.18 -11.08 -14.48
N ASN A 741 25.14 -12.23 -13.78
CA ASN A 741 26.02 -12.55 -12.64
C ASN A 741 26.75 -13.91 -12.73
N HIS A 742 26.55 -14.68 -13.81
CA HIS A 742 27.18 -15.98 -14.00
C HIS A 742 27.51 -16.22 -15.47
N CYS A 743 28.66 -16.85 -15.77
CA CYS A 743 29.06 -17.20 -17.13
C CYS A 743 28.34 -18.47 -17.63
N TRP A 744 27.02 -18.37 -17.73
CA TRP A 744 26.13 -19.39 -18.28
C TRP A 744 24.99 -18.75 -19.07
N LEU A 745 24.24 -19.57 -19.83
CA LEU A 745 23.07 -19.11 -20.57
C LEU A 745 22.05 -18.45 -19.65
N ASN A 746 21.41 -17.40 -20.16
CA ASN A 746 20.39 -16.67 -19.42
C ASN A 746 19.12 -17.52 -19.17
N VAL A 747 18.93 -17.94 -17.91
CA VAL A 747 17.81 -18.78 -17.44
C VAL A 747 16.47 -18.03 -17.38
N GLN A 748 16.50 -16.70 -17.24
CA GLN A 748 15.29 -15.87 -17.14
C GLN A 748 14.64 -15.59 -18.51
N THR A 749 15.34 -15.89 -19.60
CA THR A 749 14.86 -15.66 -20.97
C THR A 749 14.57 -16.97 -21.69
N ASN A 750 13.84 -16.90 -22.81
CA ASN A 750 13.56 -18.07 -23.66
C ASN A 750 14.80 -18.72 -24.30
N VAL A 751 16.00 -18.16 -24.09
CA VAL A 751 17.27 -18.68 -24.64
C VAL A 751 17.64 -20.03 -23.99
N ILE A 752 17.28 -20.27 -22.73
CA ILE A 752 17.60 -21.53 -22.02
C ILE A 752 16.96 -22.77 -22.68
N TRP A 753 15.83 -22.60 -23.37
CA TRP A 753 15.16 -23.69 -24.08
C TRP A 753 15.94 -24.22 -25.28
N ALA A 754 16.87 -23.43 -25.84
CA ALA A 754 17.81 -23.90 -26.87
C ALA A 754 18.76 -24.99 -26.34
N PHE A 755 19.00 -25.03 -25.03
CA PHE A 755 19.75 -26.08 -24.35
C PHE A 755 18.84 -27.17 -23.78
N VAL A 756 17.86 -26.78 -22.95
CA VAL A 756 17.00 -27.73 -22.21
C VAL A 756 16.12 -28.57 -23.15
N GLY A 757 15.56 -27.98 -24.20
CA GLY A 757 14.69 -28.68 -25.15
C GLY A 757 15.39 -29.86 -25.84
N PRO A 758 16.54 -29.64 -26.53
CA PRO A 758 17.33 -30.73 -27.11
C PRO A 758 17.78 -31.78 -26.10
N VAL A 759 18.17 -31.39 -24.89
CA VAL A 759 18.57 -32.32 -23.83
C VAL A 759 17.40 -33.23 -23.42
N LEU A 760 16.21 -32.68 -23.19
CA LEU A 760 15.02 -33.46 -22.85
C LEU A 760 14.65 -34.46 -23.96
N PHE A 761 14.74 -34.03 -25.23
CA PHE A 761 14.52 -34.91 -26.38
C PHE A 761 15.53 -36.07 -26.40
N ILE A 762 16.82 -35.79 -26.20
CA ILE A 762 17.88 -36.81 -26.15
C ILE A 762 17.64 -37.79 -24.99
N LEU A 763 17.33 -37.29 -23.78
CA LEU A 763 17.05 -38.12 -22.62
C LEU A 763 15.84 -39.04 -22.85
N ALA A 764 14.79 -38.54 -23.50
CA ALA A 764 13.62 -39.34 -23.85
C ALA A 764 13.97 -40.47 -24.84
N VAL A 765 14.74 -40.17 -25.90
CA VAL A 765 15.19 -41.17 -26.88
C VAL A 765 16.10 -42.20 -26.22
N ASN A 766 17.07 -41.78 -25.40
CA ASN A 766 17.97 -42.70 -24.69
C ASN A 766 17.23 -43.57 -23.68
N THR A 767 16.21 -43.04 -23.00
CA THR A 767 15.34 -43.83 -22.10
C THR A 767 14.57 -44.89 -22.88
N PHE A 768 14.00 -44.54 -24.04
CA PHE A 768 13.32 -45.48 -24.92
C PHE A 768 14.27 -46.59 -25.42
N VAL A 769 15.46 -46.21 -25.86
CA VAL A 769 16.50 -47.14 -26.29
C VAL A 769 16.89 -48.08 -25.15
N LEU A 770 17.17 -47.54 -23.95
CA LEU A 770 17.54 -48.33 -22.78
C LEU A 770 16.43 -49.33 -22.43
N PHE A 771 15.17 -48.89 -22.39
CA PHE A 771 14.03 -49.75 -22.13
C PHE A 771 13.95 -50.92 -23.13
N ARG A 772 14.06 -50.63 -24.43
CA ARG A 772 14.02 -51.66 -25.48
C ARG A 772 15.21 -52.61 -25.40
N VAL A 773 16.43 -52.10 -25.17
CA VAL A 773 17.64 -52.91 -25.03
C VAL A 773 17.54 -53.82 -23.80
N VAL A 774 17.06 -53.31 -22.65
CA VAL A 774 16.83 -54.11 -21.44
C VAL A 774 15.80 -55.19 -21.70
N MET A 775 14.66 -54.86 -22.31
CA MET A 775 13.62 -55.84 -22.63
C MET A 775 14.13 -56.95 -23.56
N VAL A 776 14.88 -56.60 -24.60
CA VAL A 776 15.50 -57.58 -25.51
C VAL A 776 16.55 -58.42 -24.78
N THR A 777 17.42 -57.79 -23.97
CA THR A 777 18.48 -58.47 -23.22
C THR A 777 17.90 -59.44 -22.19
N VAL A 778 16.89 -59.02 -21.41
CA VAL A 778 16.18 -59.86 -20.45
C VAL A 778 15.43 -60.99 -21.16
N SER A 779 14.76 -60.71 -22.29
CA SER A 779 14.07 -61.75 -23.06
C SER A 779 15.04 -62.80 -23.64
N SER A 780 16.26 -62.38 -24.02
CA SER A 780 17.31 -63.27 -24.52
C SER A 780 17.98 -64.07 -23.40
N ALA A 781 18.21 -63.46 -22.24
CA ALA A 781 18.74 -64.11 -21.05
C ALA A 781 17.75 -65.14 -20.51
N ARG A 782 16.44 -64.82 -20.49
CA ARG A 782 15.36 -65.73 -20.14
C ARG A 782 15.27 -66.94 -21.08
N ARG A 783 15.53 -66.74 -22.38
CA ARG A 783 15.63 -67.85 -23.34
C ARG A 783 16.85 -68.73 -23.08
N ARG A 784 18.02 -68.15 -22.80
CA ARG A 784 19.24 -68.90 -22.45
C ARG A 784 19.13 -69.68 -21.13
N SER A 785 18.53 -69.10 -20.10
CA SER A 785 18.39 -69.77 -18.80
C SER A 785 17.44 -70.97 -18.88
N LYS A 786 16.35 -70.88 -19.66
CA LYS A 786 15.46 -72.02 -19.95
C LYS A 786 16.14 -73.15 -20.73
N MET A 787 17.19 -72.87 -21.49
CA MET A 787 17.94 -73.88 -22.24
C MET A 787 19.05 -74.58 -21.42
N LEU A 788 19.59 -73.94 -20.38
CA LEU A 788 20.81 -74.42 -19.70
C LEU A 788 20.56 -75.04 -18.32
N THR A 789 19.45 -74.75 -17.62
CA THR A 789 19.15 -75.32 -16.29
C THR A 789 17.63 -75.46 -16.06
N PRO A 790 17.04 -76.66 -16.20
CA PRO A 790 15.60 -76.88 -16.00
C PRO A 790 15.12 -76.89 -14.53
N ASN A 791 16.00 -77.16 -13.56
CA ASN A 791 15.61 -77.52 -12.18
C ASN A 791 16.26 -76.64 -11.07
N SER A 792 16.13 -75.32 -11.11
CA SER A 792 16.60 -74.43 -10.02
C SER A 792 15.44 -73.75 -9.27
N SER A 793 15.57 -73.61 -7.95
CA SER A 793 14.56 -73.05 -7.04
C SER A 793 14.12 -71.62 -7.41
N LEU A 794 12.83 -71.32 -7.16
CA LEU A 794 12.16 -70.05 -7.50
C LEU A 794 12.89 -68.81 -6.95
N GLU A 795 13.49 -68.91 -5.76
CA GLU A 795 14.22 -67.83 -5.09
C GLU A 795 15.55 -67.49 -5.79
N ASN A 796 16.32 -68.51 -6.21
CA ASN A 796 17.52 -68.30 -7.03
C ASN A 796 17.17 -67.80 -8.44
N GLN A 797 16.02 -68.21 -9.00
CA GLN A 797 15.55 -67.67 -10.29
C GLN A 797 15.18 -66.19 -10.19
N ILE A 798 14.50 -65.75 -9.12
CA ILE A 798 14.16 -64.33 -8.90
C ILE A 798 15.42 -63.50 -8.69
N GLY A 799 16.38 -63.99 -7.88
CA GLY A 799 17.67 -63.32 -7.66
C GLY A 799 18.48 -63.16 -8.95
N ILE A 800 18.56 -64.22 -9.77
CA ILE A 800 19.23 -64.18 -11.08
C ILE A 800 18.48 -63.25 -12.05
N GLN A 801 17.15 -63.20 -12.01
CA GLN A 801 16.33 -62.35 -12.87
C GLN A 801 16.44 -60.85 -12.50
N ILE A 802 16.43 -60.52 -11.21
CA ILE A 802 16.67 -59.17 -10.71
C ILE A 802 18.10 -58.74 -11.06
N TRP A 803 19.09 -59.59 -10.85
CA TRP A 803 20.49 -59.26 -11.16
C TRP A 803 20.75 -59.14 -12.67
N ALA A 804 20.11 -59.98 -13.49
CA ALA A 804 20.17 -59.90 -14.95
C ALA A 804 19.48 -58.65 -15.53
N THR A 805 18.50 -58.08 -14.81
CA THR A 805 17.81 -56.84 -15.19
C THR A 805 18.54 -55.60 -14.65
N ALA A 806 18.99 -55.64 -13.40
CA ALA A 806 19.64 -54.53 -12.71
C ALA A 806 21.06 -54.26 -13.23
N LYS A 807 21.84 -55.29 -13.59
CA LYS A 807 23.23 -55.12 -14.03
C LYS A 807 23.37 -54.30 -15.31
N PRO A 808 22.62 -54.55 -16.40
CA PRO A 808 22.67 -53.70 -17.60
C PRO A 808 22.20 -52.26 -17.33
N ILE A 809 21.17 -52.08 -16.49
CA ILE A 809 20.66 -50.76 -16.12
C ILE A 809 21.71 -49.98 -15.33
N LEU A 810 22.27 -50.58 -14.28
CA LEU A 810 23.33 -49.97 -13.47
C LEU A 810 24.57 -49.63 -14.30
N VAL A 811 24.86 -50.43 -15.33
CA VAL A 811 26.02 -50.22 -16.19
C VAL A 811 25.82 -49.13 -17.26
N LEU A 812 24.63 -49.07 -17.86
CA LEU A 812 24.37 -48.21 -19.01
C LEU A 812 23.76 -46.85 -18.62
N LEU A 813 23.09 -46.76 -17.46
CA LEU A 813 22.37 -45.55 -17.03
C LEU A 813 23.28 -44.31 -16.88
N PRO A 814 24.47 -44.40 -16.23
CA PRO A 814 25.38 -43.25 -16.13
C PRO A 814 26.00 -42.85 -17.49
N VAL A 815 26.15 -43.81 -18.40
CA VAL A 815 26.82 -43.59 -19.68
C VAL A 815 25.87 -42.99 -20.72
N LEU A 816 24.57 -43.31 -20.65
CA LEU A 816 23.52 -42.73 -21.49
C LEU A 816 23.07 -41.33 -21.05
N GLY A 817 23.64 -40.79 -19.97
CA GLY A 817 23.34 -39.45 -19.47
C GLY A 817 22.02 -39.33 -18.71
N LEU A 818 21.36 -40.44 -18.35
CA LEU A 818 20.04 -40.40 -17.71
C LEU A 818 20.07 -39.81 -16.28
N THR A 819 21.24 -39.77 -15.64
CA THR A 819 21.47 -39.07 -14.37
C THR A 819 21.19 -37.56 -14.45
N TRP A 820 21.23 -36.98 -15.65
CA TRP A 820 20.96 -35.56 -15.88
C TRP A 820 19.48 -35.17 -15.74
N VAL A 821 18.57 -36.13 -15.64
CA VAL A 821 17.17 -35.87 -15.26
C VAL A 821 17.11 -35.15 -13.91
N CYS A 822 17.96 -35.52 -12.95
CA CYS A 822 18.08 -34.82 -11.66
C CYS A 822 18.48 -33.35 -11.84
N GLY A 823 19.29 -33.03 -12.86
CA GLY A 823 19.69 -31.66 -13.21
C GLY A 823 18.52 -30.80 -13.68
N VAL A 824 17.57 -31.37 -14.42
CA VAL A 824 16.33 -30.68 -14.82
C VAL A 824 15.42 -30.44 -13.59
N LEU A 825 15.41 -31.36 -12.64
CA LEU A 825 14.59 -31.28 -11.42
C LEU A 825 15.16 -30.32 -10.35
N VAL A 826 16.34 -29.72 -10.58
CA VAL A 826 16.97 -28.75 -9.65
C VAL A 826 16.08 -27.53 -9.38
N HIS A 827 15.20 -27.16 -10.30
CA HIS A 827 14.24 -26.06 -10.09
C HIS A 827 13.11 -26.41 -9.11
N LEU A 828 12.88 -27.69 -8.80
CA LEU A 828 11.82 -28.14 -7.89
C LEU A 828 12.27 -28.20 -6.43
N SER A 829 13.56 -28.50 -6.16
CA SER A 829 14.09 -28.59 -4.79
C SER A 829 15.62 -28.51 -4.77
N ILE A 830 16.16 -27.94 -3.68
CA ILE A 830 17.60 -27.92 -3.39
C ILE A 830 18.19 -29.33 -3.21
N ILE A 831 17.39 -30.30 -2.76
CA ILE A 831 17.82 -31.70 -2.61
C ILE A 831 18.28 -32.25 -3.97
N TRP A 832 17.54 -31.92 -5.03
CA TRP A 832 17.91 -32.33 -6.39
C TRP A 832 19.22 -31.71 -6.86
N ALA A 833 19.59 -30.51 -6.39
CA ALA A 833 20.89 -29.90 -6.67
C ALA A 833 22.05 -30.70 -6.05
N TYR A 834 21.93 -31.10 -4.78
CA TYR A 834 22.94 -31.94 -4.12
C TYR A 834 23.06 -33.31 -4.79
N VAL A 835 21.92 -33.96 -5.07
CA VAL A 835 21.89 -35.25 -5.76
C VAL A 835 22.54 -35.14 -7.14
N PHE A 836 22.22 -34.09 -7.90
CA PHE A 836 22.79 -33.85 -9.22
C PHE A 836 24.31 -33.67 -9.17
N ILE A 837 24.84 -32.87 -8.24
CA ILE A 837 26.30 -32.65 -8.09
C ILE A 837 27.02 -33.96 -7.74
N VAL A 838 26.45 -34.75 -6.82
CA VAL A 838 27.02 -36.06 -6.45
C VAL A 838 27.00 -37.02 -7.64
N LEU A 839 25.88 -37.13 -8.35
CA LEU A 839 25.78 -38.00 -9.53
C LEU A 839 26.72 -37.57 -10.67
N ASN A 840 26.85 -36.27 -10.92
CA ASN A 840 27.72 -35.74 -11.95
C ASN A 840 29.21 -35.95 -11.61
N SER A 841 29.61 -35.72 -10.37
CA SER A 841 31.00 -35.99 -9.92
C SER A 841 31.38 -37.47 -9.97
N LEU A 842 30.42 -38.38 -9.73
CA LEU A 842 30.63 -39.81 -9.86
C LEU A 842 30.64 -40.29 -11.32
N GLN A 843 30.07 -39.54 -12.27
CA GLN A 843 29.94 -39.95 -13.67
C GLN A 843 31.30 -40.14 -14.35
N GLY A 844 32.25 -39.20 -14.19
CA GLY A 844 33.59 -39.34 -14.77
C GLY A 844 34.41 -40.45 -14.13
N LEU A 845 34.33 -40.60 -12.80
CA LEU A 845 34.98 -41.70 -12.07
C LEU A 845 34.43 -43.07 -12.50
N TYR A 846 33.11 -43.15 -12.69
CA TYR A 846 32.44 -44.34 -13.18
C TYR A 846 32.93 -44.76 -14.56
N ILE A 847 33.06 -43.80 -15.49
CA ILE A 847 33.60 -44.03 -16.84
C ILE A 847 35.03 -44.59 -16.76
N PHE A 848 35.90 -44.01 -15.92
CA PHE A 848 37.25 -44.51 -15.71
C PHE A 848 37.28 -45.96 -15.20
N LEU A 849 36.51 -46.27 -14.16
CA LEU A 849 36.47 -47.63 -13.60
C LEU A 849 36.03 -48.66 -14.64
N VAL A 850 34.89 -48.42 -15.30
CA VAL A 850 34.30 -49.40 -16.23
C VAL A 850 35.11 -49.53 -17.51
N TYR A 851 35.50 -48.41 -18.12
CA TYR A 851 36.05 -48.41 -19.46
C TYR A 851 37.58 -48.44 -19.51
N ALA A 852 38.30 -48.02 -18.46
CA ALA A 852 39.75 -48.15 -18.39
C ALA A 852 40.21 -49.36 -17.55
N ILE A 853 39.69 -49.54 -16.34
CA ILE A 853 40.19 -50.58 -15.42
C ILE A 853 39.52 -51.95 -15.69
N TYR A 854 38.18 -51.99 -15.73
CA TYR A 854 37.43 -53.24 -15.87
C TYR A 854 37.30 -53.72 -17.32
N ASN A 855 37.71 -52.91 -18.29
CA ASN A 855 37.68 -53.31 -19.69
C ASN A 855 38.77 -54.34 -20.00
N SER A 856 38.34 -55.54 -20.39
CA SER A 856 39.24 -56.64 -20.77
C SER A 856 40.12 -56.30 -21.97
N GLU A 857 39.65 -55.50 -22.93
CA GLU A 857 40.43 -55.12 -24.10
C GLU A 857 41.62 -54.23 -23.72
N VAL A 858 41.40 -53.27 -22.81
CA VAL A 858 42.44 -52.37 -22.28
C VAL A 858 43.42 -53.15 -21.42
N ARG A 859 42.94 -54.01 -20.54
CA ARG A 859 43.78 -54.88 -19.70
C ARG A 859 44.66 -55.80 -20.55
N ASN A 860 44.10 -56.41 -21.59
CA ASN A 860 44.84 -57.27 -22.51
C ASN A 860 45.83 -56.48 -23.37
N ALA A 861 45.54 -55.23 -23.72
CA ALA A 861 46.48 -54.36 -24.42
C ALA A 861 47.64 -53.90 -23.52
N ILE A 862 47.36 -53.53 -22.26
CA ILE A 862 48.37 -53.22 -21.25
C ILE A 862 49.26 -54.44 -20.98
N GLN A 863 48.67 -55.64 -20.89
CA GLN A 863 49.45 -56.87 -20.72
C GLN A 863 50.37 -57.12 -21.93
N ARG A 864 49.86 -56.98 -23.16
CA ARG A 864 50.67 -57.06 -24.39
C ARG A 864 51.83 -56.05 -24.43
N MET A 865 51.63 -54.83 -23.92
CA MET A 865 52.70 -53.85 -23.79
C MET A 865 53.73 -54.20 -22.71
N LYS A 866 53.29 -54.75 -21.57
CA LYS A 866 54.19 -55.25 -20.51
C LYS A 866 55.03 -56.42 -21.02
N ASP A 867 54.42 -57.32 -21.78
CA ASP A 867 55.11 -58.48 -22.35
C ASP A 867 56.12 -58.04 -23.43
N LYS A 868 55.79 -57.04 -24.27
CA LYS A 868 56.71 -56.41 -25.23
C LYS A 868 57.86 -55.58 -24.62
N LYS A 869 57.74 -55.17 -23.36
CA LYS A 869 58.82 -54.48 -22.62
C LYS A 869 59.72 -55.45 -21.86
N LYS A 870 59.27 -56.69 -21.67
CA LYS A 870 60.02 -57.77 -20.98
C LYS A 870 60.77 -58.67 -21.97
N ALA A 871 60.25 -58.82 -23.19
CA ALA A 871 61.00 -59.29 -24.36
C ALA A 871 61.87 -58.15 -24.90
#